data_AF-E9AK15-F1
#
_entry.id   AF-E9AK15-F1
#
_cell.length_a   1.000
_cell.length_b   1.000
_cell.length_c   1.000
_cell.angle_alpha   90.00
_cell.angle_beta   90.00
_cell.angle_gamma   90.00
#
_symmetry.space_group_name_H-M   'P 1'
#
loop_
_entity.id
_entity.type
_entity.pdbx_description
1 polymer ?
#
loop_
_entity_poly.entity_id
_entity_poly.type
_entity_poly.pdbx_seq_one_letter_code
_entity_poly.pdbx_strand_id
1 'polypeptide(L)'
;MRQRLVTSVRVRGTAAVATPTVGAVAALQRRGAASKVTSRTVDTPAKSSNSTTSSTAPRTIIANAAAPFSGTYLDVAWTRQFILGSLLQRYDPLRYAPASPSSPSSTTARLVESALLESQRLLSSTWKLPVRPLDTVSEARILRLLARYAAGEGILSDTALEMLQRVLVRLPGAPACISDPVHMRTLLELIGYVDPGDNLTRVAYAGELHYPPQAHAFMTELLAEGRHRDGGDAFDAIRERRAGPGYAIDSATTSEVDDAIGVCVDMATGAKYFVVYVSDATVYCPFDSTLEQLTARRLTTTTYLPEGVFFMLPKPIVEAATLREDRPCRTFNVIFQIDESTGEVKNYSVAVGWLDQLRRITYDQVQEIIIKEEAREEGDKGASSSPPLLAECADSAHPPPAWMTREDKDNLFYILRCARLRLRARLERQQRQRQQHHCGAGGKDCGEEGVPATPPVDFSLPDPHIEVKGTTVLSVTDQVISTQDARLAVAELMIAANEVCSRVAQANHIPMPFRGTRALSSDHLVAHYYTEPEGVRTLTSLDASHIFLAEAMQSSVRRLSTVTRAIYHHVPLHHAGLNTTFYTHSTSPLRRYADMLVHHQLKAWLWQQRRGGGGNDRTSAASTSAARAATVAAPQQPIPEHAMASLCAMISTKQERASLLQDNSVRFWILRYLEDLERASANAAAAAAARGGSDGDTHHKKTYLCLVGETRRVVAAPAYSRFACSSAEMSQLLSLPLAAPSTTSSTVRRPASLQMDAVARWRQETPEFTYVSDVYIPEVQLAHTITHHRNDVLVGAVLECRITRVQPTQGVLELAIERVLPGGDERHYERLWMGGVVSQLDA
;
A
#
# COMPACT_ATOMS: atom_id res chain seq x y z
N MET A 1 -56.79 -0.88 -10.83
CA MET A 1 -56.77 -2.05 -11.75
C MET A 1 -56.07 -3.19 -11.01
N ARG A 2 -56.79 -4.12 -10.35
CA ARG A 2 -57.19 -5.48 -10.84
C ARG A 2 -55.98 -6.26 -11.40
N GLN A 3 -55.55 -7.45 -10.96
CA GLN A 3 -56.09 -8.60 -10.19
C GLN A 3 -54.89 -9.38 -9.59
N ARG A 4 -54.85 -9.81 -8.31
CA ARG A 4 -55.24 -11.12 -7.75
C ARG A 4 -55.02 -12.37 -8.64
N LEU A 5 -54.20 -13.31 -8.15
CA LEU A 5 -54.58 -14.72 -8.04
C LEU A 5 -53.79 -15.44 -6.93
N VAL A 6 -54.57 -16.08 -6.07
CA VAL A 6 -54.22 -16.93 -4.94
C VAL A 6 -54.32 -18.38 -5.42
N THR A 7 -53.45 -19.28 -4.94
CA THR A 7 -53.87 -20.66 -4.68
C THR A 7 -53.02 -21.30 -3.58
N SER A 8 -53.74 -21.76 -2.58
CA SER A 8 -53.32 -22.46 -1.38
C SER A 8 -53.20 -23.96 -1.61
N VAL A 9 -52.23 -24.61 -0.97
CA VAL A 9 -52.38 -26.02 -0.52
C VAL A 9 -51.87 -26.11 0.92
N ARG A 10 -52.73 -26.66 1.78
CA ARG A 10 -52.54 -26.86 3.22
C ARG A 10 -52.76 -28.34 3.47
N VAL A 11 -51.78 -29.05 4.04
CA VAL A 11 -52.00 -30.35 4.71
C VAL A 11 -51.20 -30.39 6.02
N ARG A 12 -51.86 -30.92 7.05
CA ARG A 12 -51.54 -30.98 8.49
C ARG A 12 -50.56 -32.10 8.85
N GLY A 13 -49.95 -32.00 10.04
CA GLY A 13 -49.42 -33.13 10.83
C GLY A 13 -48.30 -32.70 11.79
N THR A 14 -48.61 -32.18 12.99
CA THR A 14 -48.55 -32.87 14.30
C THR A 14 -47.16 -33.06 14.93
N ALA A 15 -46.93 -32.29 16.01
CA ALA A 15 -46.27 -32.60 17.29
C ALA A 15 -45.05 -33.54 17.35
N ALA A 16 -43.97 -33.07 17.98
CA ALA A 16 -43.56 -33.54 19.32
C ALA A 16 -42.38 -32.73 19.88
N VAL A 17 -42.53 -32.38 21.15
CA VAL A 17 -41.55 -31.77 22.05
C VAL A 17 -40.54 -32.84 22.50
N ALA A 18 -39.26 -32.52 22.53
CA ALA A 18 -38.28 -33.20 23.39
C ALA A 18 -37.08 -32.28 23.68
N THR A 19 -37.03 -31.75 24.90
CA THR A 19 -35.77 -31.47 25.61
C THR A 19 -35.13 -32.83 25.99
N PRO A 20 -33.81 -32.91 26.26
CA PRO A 20 -33.39 -32.71 27.65
C PRO A 20 -31.96 -32.16 27.89
N THR A 21 -31.87 -31.44 29.01
CA THR A 21 -30.88 -31.50 30.10
C THR A 21 -29.39 -31.21 29.90
N VAL A 22 -29.03 -30.07 30.49
CA VAL A 22 -27.92 -29.81 31.44
C VAL A 22 -27.35 -31.06 32.15
N GLY A 23 -26.02 -31.17 32.14
CA GLY A 23 -25.24 -31.98 33.09
C GLY A 23 -23.95 -31.23 33.44
N ALA A 24 -23.83 -30.85 34.71
CA ALA A 24 -22.68 -30.15 35.29
C ALA A 24 -21.72 -31.12 35.99
N VAL A 25 -20.56 -30.56 36.37
CA VAL A 25 -19.60 -31.01 37.42
C VAL A 25 -18.49 -31.95 36.97
N ALA A 26 -17.24 -31.45 36.93
CA ALA A 26 -16.25 -31.68 38.00
C ALA A 26 -14.88 -31.08 37.63
N ALA A 27 -14.34 -30.29 38.56
CA ALA A 27 -12.97 -29.81 38.57
C ALA A 27 -12.00 -30.93 39.00
N LEU A 28 -10.75 -30.90 38.50
CA LEU A 28 -9.59 -31.27 39.31
C LEU A 28 -8.30 -30.61 38.82
N GLN A 29 -7.48 -30.23 39.79
CA GLN A 29 -6.28 -29.41 39.74
C GLN A 29 -4.99 -30.16 39.36
N ARG A 30 -4.05 -29.37 38.79
CA ARG A 30 -2.58 -29.35 38.99
C ARG A 30 -1.70 -30.52 38.51
N ARG A 31 -0.76 -30.18 37.62
CA ARG A 31 0.73 -30.33 37.66
C ARG A 31 1.20 -30.15 36.20
N GLY A 32 2.11 -29.25 35.81
CA GLY A 32 3.36 -28.87 36.42
C GLY A 32 4.49 -29.73 35.84
N ALA A 33 4.99 -29.41 34.64
CA ALA A 33 6.30 -29.88 34.15
C ALA A 33 6.76 -29.04 32.95
N ALA A 34 7.69 -28.12 33.22
CA ALA A 34 8.57 -27.53 32.22
C ALA A 34 9.60 -28.58 31.78
N SER A 35 9.89 -28.70 30.48
CA SER A 35 11.08 -29.40 30.02
C SER A 35 11.82 -28.56 28.99
N LYS A 36 13.01 -28.12 29.42
CA LYS A 36 14.12 -27.63 28.60
C LYS A 36 14.37 -28.57 27.43
N VAL A 37 14.46 -28.04 26.22
CA VAL A 37 15.10 -28.73 25.09
C VAL A 37 16.49 -28.12 24.94
N THR A 38 17.49 -28.87 25.39
CA THR A 38 18.91 -28.63 25.19
C THR A 38 19.30 -28.98 23.76
N SER A 39 20.00 -28.05 23.10
CA SER A 39 20.75 -28.25 21.87
C SER A 39 21.78 -29.37 22.04
N ARG A 40 21.81 -30.30 21.08
CA ARG A 40 22.92 -31.22 20.90
C ARG A 40 23.27 -31.28 19.42
N THR A 41 24.38 -30.64 19.11
CA THR A 41 25.19 -30.81 17.91
C THR A 41 25.68 -32.25 17.83
N VAL A 42 25.54 -32.86 16.66
CA VAL A 42 26.21 -34.12 16.31
C VAL A 42 26.81 -33.94 14.92
N ASP A 43 28.13 -33.81 14.90
CA ASP A 43 28.99 -34.01 13.74
C ASP A 43 28.98 -35.50 13.34
N THR A 44 29.02 -35.80 12.04
CA THR A 44 29.80 -36.92 11.46
C THR A 44 29.74 -36.86 9.91
N PRO A 45 30.67 -37.51 9.19
CA PRO A 45 31.43 -36.86 8.11
C PRO A 45 31.03 -37.25 6.69
N ALA A 46 31.60 -36.49 5.76
CA ALA A 46 31.57 -36.62 4.31
C ALA A 46 31.93 -38.03 3.78
N LYS A 47 31.20 -38.45 2.75
CA LYS A 47 31.70 -39.34 1.69
C LYS A 47 31.30 -38.80 0.32
N SER A 48 32.33 -38.68 -0.52
CA SER A 48 32.33 -38.26 -1.90
C SER A 48 31.73 -39.31 -2.84
N SER A 49 30.95 -38.86 -3.82
CA SER A 49 30.88 -39.51 -5.14
C SER A 49 30.49 -38.49 -6.21
N ASN A 50 31.42 -38.26 -7.13
CA ASN A 50 31.26 -37.45 -8.34
C ASN A 50 30.14 -37.99 -9.22
N SER A 51 29.23 -37.12 -9.66
CA SER A 51 28.51 -37.29 -10.92
C SER A 51 28.33 -35.93 -11.58
N THR A 52 29.00 -35.79 -12.72
CA THR A 52 28.94 -34.69 -13.68
C THR A 52 27.54 -34.59 -14.29
N THR A 53 26.82 -33.50 -14.01
CA THR A 53 25.64 -33.10 -14.79
C THR A 53 25.58 -31.58 -14.93
N SER A 54 25.39 -31.16 -16.19
CA SER A 54 25.25 -29.81 -16.73
C SER A 54 24.69 -28.75 -15.79
N SER A 55 25.42 -27.64 -15.64
CA SER A 55 24.97 -26.44 -14.91
C SER A 55 23.84 -25.74 -15.68
N THR A 56 22.60 -26.01 -15.30
CA THR A 56 21.50 -25.05 -15.49
C THR A 56 21.77 -23.83 -14.62
N ALA A 57 21.74 -22.64 -15.23
CA ALA A 57 21.87 -21.37 -14.53
C ALA A 57 20.90 -21.26 -13.34
N PRO A 58 21.30 -20.62 -12.22
CA PRO A 58 20.41 -20.46 -11.08
C PRO A 58 19.24 -19.57 -11.48
N ARG A 59 18.02 -20.12 -11.40
CA ARG A 59 16.78 -19.34 -11.46
C ARG A 59 16.76 -18.43 -10.24
N THR A 60 16.95 -17.13 -10.45
CA THR A 60 16.74 -16.11 -9.42
C THR A 60 15.25 -16.02 -9.15
N ILE A 61 14.74 -16.84 -8.24
CA ILE A 61 13.45 -16.59 -7.60
C ILE A 61 13.69 -15.34 -6.76
N ILE A 62 13.04 -14.23 -7.12
CA ILE A 62 13.04 -13.02 -6.31
C ILE A 62 12.36 -13.39 -4.99
N ALA A 63 13.16 -13.75 -4.00
CA ALA A 63 12.72 -13.93 -2.64
C ALA A 63 12.40 -12.54 -2.06
N ASN A 64 11.17 -12.07 -2.30
CA ASN A 64 10.51 -11.30 -1.25
C ASN A 64 10.57 -12.19 0.00
N ALA A 65 10.98 -11.64 1.14
CA ALA A 65 11.07 -12.35 2.41
C ALA A 65 9.66 -12.81 2.84
N ALA A 66 9.15 -13.84 2.17
CA ALA A 66 7.89 -14.48 2.45
C ALA A 66 8.13 -15.32 3.68
N ALA A 67 7.43 -14.98 4.77
CA ALA A 67 7.19 -15.98 5.80
C ALA A 67 6.69 -17.24 5.07
N PRO A 68 7.32 -18.43 5.27
CA PRO A 68 6.79 -19.66 4.71
C PRO A 68 5.32 -19.76 5.12
N PHE A 69 4.46 -20.24 4.22
CA PHE A 69 3.09 -20.56 4.59
C PHE A 69 3.11 -21.69 5.63
N SER A 70 3.30 -21.31 6.89
CA SER A 70 3.17 -22.17 8.05
C SER A 70 1.68 -22.44 8.21
N GLY A 71 1.20 -23.43 7.48
CA GLY A 71 -0.18 -23.87 7.54
C GLY A 71 -0.26 -25.36 7.31
N THR A 72 -0.83 -26.06 8.28
CA THR A 72 -1.23 -27.48 8.26
C THR A 72 -2.27 -27.83 7.19
N TYR A 73 -2.61 -26.93 6.27
CA TYR A 73 -3.75 -27.05 5.33
C TYR A 73 -3.41 -27.67 3.97
N LEU A 74 -2.13 -27.75 3.59
CA LEU A 74 -1.70 -28.45 2.38
C LEU A 74 -0.70 -29.56 2.71
N ASP A 75 -1.03 -30.33 3.74
CA ASP A 75 -0.37 -31.61 4.03
C ASP A 75 -0.93 -32.72 3.14
N VAL A 76 -0.32 -33.91 3.22
CA VAL A 76 -0.72 -35.08 2.43
C VAL A 76 -2.20 -35.44 2.61
N ALA A 77 -2.76 -35.26 3.81
CA ALA A 77 -4.15 -35.63 4.07
C ALA A 77 -5.12 -34.66 3.39
N TRP A 78 -4.92 -33.36 3.59
CA TRP A 78 -5.74 -32.32 2.97
C TRP A 78 -5.58 -32.27 1.46
N THR A 79 -4.38 -32.51 0.92
CA THR A 79 -4.17 -32.60 -0.54
C THR A 79 -5.01 -33.72 -1.15
N ARG A 80 -5.08 -34.91 -0.52
CA ARG A 80 -5.92 -36.02 -1.01
C ARG A 80 -7.40 -35.68 -1.00
N GLN A 81 -7.86 -35.08 0.10
CA GLN A 81 -9.25 -34.64 0.23
C GLN A 81 -9.60 -33.56 -0.81
N PHE A 82 -8.70 -32.63 -1.08
CA PHE A 82 -8.87 -31.61 -2.12
C PHE A 82 -8.94 -32.19 -3.52
N ILE A 83 -8.04 -33.13 -3.84
CA ILE A 83 -8.03 -33.77 -5.16
C ILE A 83 -9.37 -34.48 -5.43
N LEU A 84 -9.82 -35.32 -4.50
CA LEU A 84 -11.08 -36.08 -4.65
C LEU A 84 -12.33 -35.21 -4.51
N GLY A 85 -12.30 -34.22 -3.62
CA GLY A 85 -13.47 -33.46 -3.22
C GLY A 85 -13.73 -32.22 -4.07
N SER A 86 -12.70 -31.56 -4.57
CA SER A 86 -12.84 -30.27 -5.27
C SER A 86 -12.22 -30.30 -6.66
N LEU A 87 -10.94 -30.69 -6.78
CA LEU A 87 -10.20 -30.64 -8.04
C LEU A 87 -10.91 -31.46 -9.14
N LEU A 88 -11.08 -32.76 -8.93
CA LEU A 88 -11.64 -33.67 -9.93
C LEU A 88 -13.14 -33.44 -10.20
N GLN A 89 -13.84 -32.74 -9.32
CA GLN A 89 -15.26 -32.42 -9.50
C GLN A 89 -15.46 -31.15 -10.34
N ARG A 90 -14.51 -30.21 -10.27
CA ARG A 90 -14.61 -28.89 -10.92
C ARG A 90 -13.78 -28.76 -12.19
N TYR A 91 -12.81 -29.65 -12.39
CA TYR A 91 -11.88 -29.60 -13.50
C TYR A 91 -12.60 -29.72 -14.85
N ASP A 92 -12.50 -28.65 -15.65
CA ASP A 92 -13.08 -28.59 -16.99
C ASP A 92 -12.06 -28.04 -17.99
N PRO A 93 -11.38 -28.90 -18.77
CA PRO A 93 -10.40 -28.48 -19.77
C PRO A 93 -11.03 -27.82 -21.01
N LEU A 94 -12.35 -27.91 -21.17
CA LEU A 94 -13.08 -27.33 -22.30
C LEU A 94 -13.71 -25.97 -21.95
N ARG A 95 -13.61 -25.51 -20.70
CA ARG A 95 -14.24 -24.29 -20.17
C ARG A 95 -14.02 -23.04 -21.03
N TYR A 96 -12.81 -22.88 -21.58
CA TYR A 96 -12.43 -21.72 -22.40
C TYR A 96 -12.01 -22.12 -23.83
N ALA A 97 -12.38 -23.32 -24.29
CA ALA A 97 -12.12 -23.72 -25.66
C ALA A 97 -12.93 -22.82 -26.63
N PRO A 98 -12.34 -22.34 -27.75
CA PRO A 98 -13.05 -21.48 -28.68
C PRO A 98 -14.28 -22.21 -29.25
N ALA A 99 -15.42 -21.53 -29.26
CA ALA A 99 -16.65 -22.04 -29.86
C ALA A 99 -16.52 -22.02 -31.40
N SER A 100 -15.87 -23.01 -31.99
CA SER A 100 -15.95 -23.21 -33.44
C SER A 100 -17.36 -23.66 -33.84
N PRO A 101 -17.84 -23.35 -35.06
CA PRO A 101 -19.14 -23.82 -35.56
C PRO A 101 -19.26 -25.35 -35.58
N SER A 102 -18.13 -26.08 -35.57
CA SER A 102 -18.05 -27.42 -35.00
C SER A 102 -17.87 -27.31 -33.48
N SER A 103 -18.96 -27.32 -32.71
CA SER A 103 -18.90 -27.48 -31.26
C SER A 103 -17.92 -28.61 -30.90
N PRO A 104 -17.19 -28.55 -29.75
CA PRO A 104 -16.31 -29.63 -29.35
C PRO A 104 -17.10 -30.93 -29.47
N SER A 105 -16.62 -31.86 -30.32
CA SER A 105 -17.38 -33.06 -30.63
C SER A 105 -17.82 -33.70 -29.31
N SER A 106 -19.08 -34.14 -29.18
CA SER A 106 -19.57 -34.74 -27.93
C SER A 106 -18.65 -35.87 -27.42
N THR A 107 -17.87 -36.47 -28.34
CA THR A 107 -16.80 -37.43 -28.10
C THR A 107 -15.69 -36.90 -27.19
N THR A 108 -15.16 -35.69 -27.41
CA THR A 108 -14.06 -35.13 -26.60
C THR A 108 -14.51 -34.89 -25.17
N ALA A 109 -15.70 -34.31 -24.97
CA ALA A 109 -16.26 -34.10 -23.64
C ALA A 109 -16.47 -35.42 -22.89
N ARG A 110 -17.01 -36.46 -23.57
CA ARG A 110 -17.17 -37.81 -23.01
C ARG A 110 -15.84 -38.46 -22.62
N LEU A 111 -14.78 -38.26 -23.41
CA LEU A 111 -13.45 -38.77 -23.10
C LEU A 111 -12.88 -38.13 -21.82
N VAL A 112 -13.04 -36.82 -21.67
CA VAL A 112 -12.64 -36.11 -20.45
C VAL A 112 -13.43 -36.60 -19.24
N GLU A 113 -14.75 -36.71 -19.36
CA GLU A 113 -15.62 -37.20 -18.29
C GLU A 113 -15.25 -38.63 -17.88
N SER A 114 -15.00 -39.52 -18.85
CA SER A 114 -14.54 -40.89 -18.60
C SER A 114 -13.20 -40.92 -17.85
N ALA A 115 -12.23 -40.10 -18.25
CA ALA A 115 -10.92 -40.03 -17.60
C ALA A 115 -11.00 -39.49 -16.17
N LEU A 116 -11.88 -38.51 -15.92
CA LEU A 116 -12.14 -37.98 -14.58
C LEU A 116 -12.78 -39.04 -13.67
N LEU A 117 -13.81 -39.74 -14.16
CA LEU A 117 -14.49 -40.81 -13.41
C LEU A 117 -13.54 -41.98 -13.09
N GLU A 118 -12.70 -42.39 -14.04
CA GLU A 118 -11.69 -43.42 -13.84
C GLU A 118 -10.69 -43.01 -12.75
N SER A 119 -10.16 -41.79 -12.85
CA SER A 119 -9.23 -41.23 -11.86
C SER A 119 -9.86 -41.14 -10.46
N GLN A 120 -11.11 -40.70 -10.35
CA GLN A 120 -11.84 -40.64 -9.09
C GLN A 120 -12.00 -42.03 -8.44
N ARG A 121 -12.38 -43.06 -9.21
CA ARG A 121 -12.53 -44.44 -8.71
C ARG A 121 -11.21 -45.04 -8.23
N LEU A 122 -10.16 -44.87 -9.02
CA LEU A 122 -8.82 -45.37 -8.70
C LEU A 122 -8.27 -44.71 -7.43
N LEU A 123 -8.36 -43.39 -7.32
CA LEU A 123 -7.84 -42.66 -6.18
C LEU A 123 -8.66 -42.90 -4.91
N SER A 124 -9.99 -42.97 -5.02
CA SER A 124 -10.86 -43.27 -3.88
C SER A 124 -10.57 -44.66 -3.29
N SER A 125 -10.38 -45.67 -4.13
CA SER A 125 -10.01 -47.03 -3.68
C SER A 125 -8.60 -47.09 -3.09
N THR A 126 -7.63 -46.44 -3.73
CA THR A 126 -6.22 -46.42 -3.29
C THR A 126 -6.04 -45.69 -1.97
N TRP A 127 -6.67 -44.52 -1.80
CA TRP A 127 -6.54 -43.71 -0.59
C TRP A 127 -7.53 -44.08 0.51
N LYS A 128 -8.50 -44.97 0.22
CA LYS A 128 -9.61 -45.33 1.13
C LYS A 128 -10.35 -44.09 1.63
N LEU A 129 -10.54 -43.11 0.75
CA LEU A 129 -11.24 -41.86 1.02
C LEU A 129 -12.50 -41.75 0.16
N PRO A 130 -13.63 -41.29 0.73
CA PRO A 130 -14.84 -41.09 -0.05
C PRO A 130 -14.70 -39.88 -0.96
N VAL A 131 -15.31 -39.95 -2.15
CA VAL A 131 -15.45 -38.80 -3.07
C VAL A 131 -16.57 -37.91 -2.53
N ARG A 132 -16.22 -36.89 -1.75
CA ARG A 132 -17.18 -35.92 -1.18
C ARG A 132 -16.65 -34.50 -1.35
N PRO A 133 -17.51 -33.52 -1.67
CA PRO A 133 -17.10 -32.13 -1.69
C PRO A 133 -16.57 -31.73 -0.32
N LEU A 134 -15.48 -30.96 -0.34
CA LEU A 134 -14.97 -30.31 0.85
C LEU A 134 -15.99 -29.30 1.37
N ASP A 135 -15.94 -29.02 2.67
CA ASP A 135 -16.67 -27.89 3.19
C ASP A 135 -16.15 -26.58 2.57
N THR A 136 -17.05 -25.61 2.40
CA THR A 136 -16.76 -24.36 1.68
C THR A 136 -15.64 -23.55 2.31
N VAL A 137 -15.41 -23.68 3.61
CA VAL A 137 -14.36 -22.94 4.33
C VAL A 137 -12.99 -23.55 4.05
N SER A 138 -12.87 -24.88 4.15
CA SER A 138 -11.63 -25.60 3.86
C SER A 138 -11.25 -25.50 2.39
N GLU A 139 -12.21 -25.68 1.49
CA GLU A 139 -11.99 -25.49 0.05
C GLU A 139 -11.49 -24.08 -0.25
N ALA A 140 -12.16 -23.04 0.27
CA ALA A 140 -11.74 -21.66 0.05
C ALA A 140 -10.34 -21.37 0.60
N ARG A 141 -9.93 -21.98 1.72
CA ARG A 141 -8.58 -21.84 2.28
C ARG A 141 -7.52 -22.45 1.36
N ILE A 142 -7.76 -23.66 0.85
CA ILE A 142 -6.84 -24.34 -0.07
C ILE A 142 -6.74 -23.56 -1.38
N LEU A 143 -7.86 -23.15 -1.97
CA LEU A 143 -7.86 -22.40 -3.22
C LEU A 143 -7.15 -21.05 -3.09
N ARG A 144 -7.34 -20.32 -1.97
CA ARG A 144 -6.57 -19.09 -1.70
C ARG A 144 -5.07 -19.36 -1.60
N LEU A 145 -4.66 -20.46 -0.97
CA LEU A 145 -3.25 -20.82 -0.87
C LEU A 145 -2.64 -21.10 -2.26
N LEU A 146 -3.34 -21.87 -3.10
CA LEU A 146 -2.93 -22.13 -4.49
C LEU A 146 -2.91 -20.83 -5.32
N ALA A 147 -3.86 -19.92 -5.10
CA ALA A 147 -3.91 -18.62 -5.77
C ALA A 147 -2.74 -17.71 -5.40
N ARG A 148 -2.33 -17.71 -4.13
CA ARG A 148 -1.13 -16.97 -3.69
C ARG A 148 0.13 -17.53 -4.33
N TYR A 149 0.27 -18.85 -4.36
CA TYR A 149 1.37 -19.49 -5.08
C TYR A 149 1.38 -19.13 -6.57
N ALA A 150 0.22 -19.17 -7.23
CA ALA A 150 0.07 -18.77 -8.62
C ALA A 150 0.40 -17.29 -8.85
N ALA A 151 0.14 -16.40 -7.88
CA ALA A 151 0.57 -15.00 -7.90
C ALA A 151 2.08 -14.81 -7.64
N GLY A 152 2.85 -15.90 -7.46
CA GLY A 152 4.28 -15.85 -7.17
C GLY A 152 4.60 -15.63 -5.69
N GLU A 153 3.61 -15.72 -4.80
CA GLU A 153 3.80 -15.56 -3.37
C GLU A 153 3.98 -16.89 -2.64
N GLY A 154 5.03 -16.95 -1.82
CA GLY A 154 5.31 -18.07 -0.91
C GLY A 154 5.63 -19.39 -1.61
N ILE A 155 5.78 -20.44 -0.81
CA ILE A 155 6.22 -21.76 -1.25
C ILE A 155 5.17 -22.77 -0.81
N LEU A 156 4.77 -23.65 -1.73
CA LEU A 156 3.95 -24.82 -1.44
C LEU A 156 4.83 -26.01 -1.06
N SER A 157 4.31 -26.95 -0.29
CA SER A 157 5.08 -28.15 0.06
C SER A 157 5.38 -28.99 -1.20
N ASP A 158 6.63 -29.42 -1.35
CA ASP A 158 7.05 -30.26 -2.49
C ASP A 158 6.19 -31.51 -2.59
N THR A 159 5.84 -32.11 -1.45
CA THR A 159 4.97 -33.29 -1.40
C THR A 159 3.57 -33.02 -1.94
N ALA A 160 2.93 -31.88 -1.60
CA ALA A 160 1.60 -31.55 -2.11
C ALA A 160 1.65 -31.24 -3.62
N LEU A 161 2.67 -30.51 -4.07
CA LEU A 161 2.90 -30.23 -5.49
C LEU A 161 3.11 -31.50 -6.30
N GLU A 162 3.98 -32.41 -5.84
CA GLU A 162 4.19 -33.70 -6.49
C GLU A 162 2.91 -34.53 -6.57
N MET A 163 2.11 -34.54 -5.51
CA MET A 163 0.86 -35.30 -5.48
C MET A 163 -0.17 -34.75 -6.47
N LEU A 164 -0.34 -33.43 -6.51
CA LEU A 164 -1.19 -32.77 -7.50
C LEU A 164 -0.68 -33.07 -8.92
N GLN A 165 0.63 -32.90 -9.15
CA GLN A 165 1.27 -33.16 -10.43
C GLN A 165 1.03 -34.61 -10.93
N ARG A 166 1.17 -35.61 -10.06
CA ARG A 166 0.95 -37.03 -10.41
C ARG A 166 -0.49 -37.30 -10.88
N VAL A 167 -1.46 -36.59 -10.33
CA VAL A 167 -2.87 -36.71 -10.74
C VAL A 167 -3.12 -35.94 -12.03
N LEU A 168 -2.61 -34.72 -12.14
CA LEU A 168 -2.81 -33.87 -13.32
C LEU A 168 -2.23 -34.48 -14.60
N VAL A 169 -1.09 -35.18 -14.54
CA VAL A 169 -0.51 -35.89 -15.70
C VAL A 169 -1.46 -36.91 -16.33
N ARG A 170 -2.46 -37.40 -15.58
CA ARG A 170 -3.47 -38.34 -16.07
C ARG A 170 -4.72 -37.65 -16.64
N LEU A 171 -4.87 -36.34 -16.43
CA LEU A 171 -6.04 -35.59 -16.85
C LEU A 171 -5.83 -34.96 -18.23
N PRO A 172 -6.79 -35.11 -19.17
CA PRO A 172 -6.72 -34.44 -20.46
C PRO A 172 -6.70 -32.92 -20.32
N GLY A 173 -5.84 -32.24 -21.07
CA GLY A 173 -5.74 -30.77 -21.10
C GLY A 173 -5.11 -30.14 -19.85
N ALA A 174 -4.57 -30.93 -18.93
CA ALA A 174 -4.00 -30.41 -17.70
C ALA A 174 -2.65 -29.73 -17.96
N PRO A 175 -2.32 -28.68 -17.19
CA PRO A 175 -1.06 -27.99 -17.36
C PRO A 175 0.12 -28.91 -17.01
N ALA A 176 1.22 -28.77 -17.77
CA ALA A 176 2.29 -29.75 -17.75
C ALA A 176 3.07 -29.80 -16.43
N CYS A 177 3.44 -28.66 -15.85
CA CYS A 177 4.31 -28.60 -14.66
C CYS A 177 3.83 -27.53 -13.68
N ILE A 178 3.05 -27.92 -12.66
CA ILE A 178 2.45 -26.98 -11.70
C ILE A 178 3.44 -26.41 -10.67
N SER A 179 4.72 -26.81 -10.73
CA SER A 179 5.79 -26.12 -10.00
C SER A 179 6.14 -24.75 -10.62
N ASP A 180 5.60 -24.46 -11.81
CA ASP A 180 5.58 -23.11 -12.36
C ASP A 180 4.27 -22.42 -11.93
N PRO A 181 4.33 -21.27 -11.22
CA PRO A 181 3.15 -20.48 -10.84
C PRO A 181 2.19 -20.17 -12.00
N VAL A 182 2.71 -20.02 -13.22
CA VAL A 182 1.89 -19.75 -14.42
C VAL A 182 0.94 -20.90 -14.70
N HIS A 183 1.43 -22.14 -14.59
CA HIS A 183 0.64 -23.34 -14.78
C HIS A 183 -0.36 -23.56 -13.64
N MET A 184 -0.03 -23.14 -12.41
CA MET A 184 -1.00 -23.12 -11.31
C MET A 184 -2.15 -22.16 -11.59
N ARG A 185 -1.88 -20.96 -12.14
CA ARG A 185 -2.94 -20.03 -12.57
C ARG A 185 -3.87 -20.71 -13.57
N THR A 186 -3.32 -21.35 -14.62
CA THR A 186 -4.12 -22.09 -15.60
C THR A 186 -4.97 -23.17 -14.94
N LEU A 187 -4.44 -23.90 -13.96
CA LEU A 187 -5.24 -24.88 -13.21
C LEU A 187 -6.43 -24.22 -12.49
N LEU A 188 -6.21 -23.07 -11.85
CA LEU A 188 -7.26 -22.32 -11.15
C LEU A 188 -8.35 -21.80 -12.11
N GLU A 189 -7.97 -21.43 -13.34
CA GLU A 189 -8.91 -21.10 -14.42
C GLU A 189 -9.75 -22.33 -14.83
N LEU A 190 -9.11 -23.48 -15.05
CA LEU A 190 -9.80 -24.70 -15.49
C LEU A 190 -10.80 -25.25 -14.46
N ILE A 191 -10.53 -25.10 -13.16
CA ILE A 191 -11.47 -25.46 -12.09
C ILE A 191 -12.53 -24.37 -11.80
N GLY A 192 -12.51 -23.27 -12.55
CA GLY A 192 -13.43 -22.15 -12.41
C GLY A 192 -13.31 -21.43 -11.06
N TYR A 193 -12.10 -21.27 -10.53
CA TYR A 193 -11.85 -20.44 -9.35
C TYR A 193 -11.63 -18.98 -9.71
N VAL A 194 -11.01 -18.72 -10.87
CA VAL A 194 -10.72 -17.38 -11.39
C VAL A 194 -11.02 -17.35 -12.89
N ASP A 195 -11.49 -16.22 -13.40
CA ASP A 195 -11.69 -16.03 -14.84
C ASP A 195 -10.40 -15.55 -15.54
N PRO A 196 -10.18 -15.89 -16.82
CA PRO A 196 -9.03 -15.44 -17.57
C PRO A 196 -8.91 -13.91 -17.58
N GLY A 197 -7.75 -13.42 -17.15
CA GLY A 197 -7.46 -11.99 -17.05
C GLY A 197 -7.97 -11.31 -15.78
N ASP A 198 -8.56 -12.05 -14.84
CA ASP A 198 -8.91 -11.50 -13.53
C ASP A 198 -7.67 -11.35 -12.63
N ASN A 199 -7.70 -10.36 -11.75
CA ASN A 199 -6.64 -10.11 -10.77
C ASN A 199 -6.68 -11.17 -9.67
N LEU A 200 -5.86 -12.21 -9.83
CA LEU A 200 -5.80 -13.32 -8.90
C LEU A 200 -5.42 -12.89 -7.48
N THR A 201 -4.61 -11.83 -7.32
CA THR A 201 -4.21 -11.30 -6.01
C THR A 201 -5.44 -10.80 -5.26
N ARG A 202 -6.33 -10.04 -5.90
CA ARG A 202 -7.61 -9.60 -5.31
C ARG A 202 -8.44 -10.79 -4.80
N VAL A 203 -8.52 -11.87 -5.59
CA VAL A 203 -9.28 -13.08 -5.22
C VAL A 203 -8.62 -13.83 -4.06
N ALA A 204 -7.29 -13.98 -4.09
CA ALA A 204 -6.51 -14.65 -3.05
C ALA A 204 -6.65 -13.96 -1.68
N TYR A 205 -6.76 -12.63 -1.68
CA TYR A 205 -6.88 -11.79 -0.50
C TYR A 205 -8.32 -11.37 -0.17
N ALA A 206 -9.34 -12.02 -0.74
CA ALA A 206 -10.74 -11.68 -0.51
C ALA A 206 -11.15 -11.62 0.98
N GLY A 207 -10.50 -12.40 1.85
CA GLY A 207 -10.75 -12.40 3.30
C GLY A 207 -10.21 -11.18 4.06
N GLU A 208 -9.33 -10.40 3.44
CA GLU A 208 -8.79 -9.11 3.91
C GLU A 208 -9.54 -7.92 3.28
N LEU A 209 -10.29 -8.16 2.20
CA LEU A 209 -11.10 -7.16 1.50
C LEU A 209 -12.57 -7.13 1.96
N HIS A 210 -13.11 -8.25 2.46
CA HIS A 210 -14.52 -8.37 2.79
C HIS A 210 -14.75 -8.81 4.24
N TYR A 211 -15.71 -8.17 4.88
CA TYR A 211 -16.31 -8.65 6.12
C TYR A 211 -17.33 -9.76 5.84
N PRO A 212 -17.62 -10.66 6.82
CA PRO A 212 -18.59 -11.72 6.61
C PRO A 212 -20.03 -11.18 6.45
N PRO A 213 -20.88 -11.80 5.62
CA PRO A 213 -22.26 -11.35 5.41
C PRO A 213 -23.11 -11.26 6.69
N GLN A 214 -22.75 -12.03 7.71
CA GLN A 214 -23.40 -12.01 9.03
C GLN A 214 -23.33 -10.64 9.71
N ALA A 215 -22.35 -9.79 9.35
CA ALA A 215 -22.24 -8.42 9.86
C ALA A 215 -23.54 -7.62 9.62
N HIS A 216 -24.24 -7.86 8.51
CA HIS A 216 -25.48 -7.15 8.17
C HIS A 216 -26.60 -7.36 9.20
N ALA A 217 -26.62 -8.50 9.89
CA ALA A 217 -27.64 -8.81 10.90
C ALA A 217 -27.57 -7.88 12.12
N PHE A 218 -26.44 -7.23 12.37
CA PHE A 218 -26.22 -6.36 13.53
C PHE A 218 -26.49 -4.88 13.24
N MET A 219 -26.90 -4.52 12.02
CA MET A 219 -27.07 -3.11 11.63
C MET A 219 -28.46 -2.54 11.95
N THR A 220 -29.50 -3.37 12.07
CA THR A 220 -30.90 -2.92 12.14
C THR A 220 -31.16 -1.91 13.26
N GLU A 221 -30.60 -2.14 14.45
CA GLU A 221 -30.75 -1.21 15.58
C GLU A 221 -29.91 0.06 15.43
N LEU A 222 -28.74 -0.05 14.80
CA LEU A 222 -27.80 1.05 14.61
C LEU A 222 -28.26 2.02 13.52
N LEU A 223 -29.08 1.55 12.58
CA LEU A 223 -29.67 2.33 11.49
C LEU A 223 -31.09 2.83 11.80
N ALA A 224 -31.58 2.67 13.03
CA ALA A 224 -32.88 3.17 13.42
C ALA A 224 -32.93 4.71 13.30
N GLU A 225 -34.05 5.26 12.83
CA GLU A 225 -34.19 6.72 12.59
C GLU A 225 -33.85 7.59 13.82
N GLY A 226 -34.08 7.06 15.02
CA GLY A 226 -33.72 7.74 16.28
C GLY A 226 -32.22 8.02 16.43
N ARG A 227 -31.35 7.27 15.75
CA ARG A 227 -29.89 7.48 15.74
C ARG A 227 -29.46 8.68 14.89
N HIS A 228 -30.35 9.22 14.07
CA HIS A 228 -30.10 10.43 13.28
C HIS A 228 -30.56 11.72 13.97
N ARG A 229 -31.08 11.65 15.20
CA ARG A 229 -31.63 12.77 15.97
C ARG A 229 -31.12 12.74 17.41
N ASP A 230 -31.30 13.85 18.13
CA ASP A 230 -30.99 13.91 19.56
C ASP A 230 -31.81 12.88 20.37
N GLY A 231 -31.16 12.23 21.33
CA GLY A 231 -31.70 11.14 22.15
C GLY A 231 -31.28 9.74 21.71
N GLY A 232 -30.62 9.60 20.56
CA GLY A 232 -30.16 8.32 20.00
C GLY A 232 -28.73 7.91 20.33
N ASP A 233 -27.97 8.71 21.09
CA ASP A 233 -26.59 8.42 21.47
C ASP A 233 -26.25 8.83 22.91
N ALA A 234 -25.35 8.09 23.56
CA ALA A 234 -24.96 8.34 24.94
C ALA A 234 -24.30 9.70 25.15
N PHE A 235 -23.65 10.26 24.12
CA PHE A 235 -22.96 11.54 24.20
C PHE A 235 -23.85 12.74 23.83
N ASP A 236 -25.13 12.54 23.53
CA ASP A 236 -26.04 13.63 23.15
C ASP A 236 -26.10 14.75 24.20
N ALA A 237 -26.00 14.42 25.50
CA ALA A 237 -26.01 15.40 26.58
C ALA A 237 -24.80 16.37 26.57
N ILE A 238 -23.73 16.01 25.85
CA ILE A 238 -22.51 16.82 25.73
C ILE A 238 -22.27 17.30 24.29
N ARG A 239 -23.18 17.01 23.36
CA ARG A 239 -23.08 17.46 21.97
C ARG A 239 -23.41 18.93 21.85
N GLU A 240 -22.56 19.65 21.13
CA GLU A 240 -22.70 21.07 20.87
C GLU A 240 -23.12 21.35 19.41
N ARG A 241 -23.96 22.35 19.22
CA ARG A 241 -24.28 22.92 17.90
C ARG A 241 -23.52 24.23 17.74
N ARG A 242 -22.98 24.46 16.54
CA ARG A 242 -22.26 25.68 16.19
C ARG A 242 -22.87 26.29 14.94
N ALA A 243 -22.91 27.62 14.90
CA ALA A 243 -23.46 28.36 13.78
C ALA A 243 -22.47 28.40 12.60
N GLY A 244 -23.01 28.58 11.40
CA GLY A 244 -22.25 28.68 10.16
C GLY A 244 -22.09 27.34 9.44
N PRO A 245 -21.64 27.39 8.17
CA PRO A 245 -21.45 26.20 7.36
C PRO A 245 -20.11 25.50 7.65
N GLY A 246 -20.07 24.20 7.37
CA GLY A 246 -18.85 23.43 7.18
C GLY A 246 -18.62 23.17 5.68
N TYR A 247 -17.40 23.38 5.20
CA TYR A 247 -17.01 23.13 3.81
C TYR A 247 -16.34 21.77 3.70
N ALA A 248 -16.97 20.82 2.99
CA ALA A 248 -16.32 19.57 2.58
C ALA A 248 -15.66 19.79 1.23
N ILE A 249 -14.32 19.77 1.21
CA ILE A 249 -13.49 20.05 0.04
C ILE A 249 -12.82 18.73 -0.39
N ASP A 250 -13.39 18.09 -1.41
CA ASP A 250 -13.08 16.71 -1.79
C ASP A 250 -12.94 16.53 -3.31
N SER A 251 -12.58 15.31 -3.76
CA SER A 251 -12.73 14.95 -5.17
C SER A 251 -14.21 14.87 -5.57
N ALA A 252 -14.53 15.17 -6.83
CA ALA A 252 -15.88 15.00 -7.40
C ALA A 252 -16.41 13.57 -7.28
N THR A 253 -15.53 12.58 -7.25
CA THR A 253 -15.86 11.14 -7.13
C THR A 253 -16.08 10.68 -5.69
N THR A 254 -15.89 11.56 -4.70
CA THR A 254 -15.99 11.21 -3.27
C THR A 254 -17.43 10.91 -2.87
N SER A 255 -17.64 9.72 -2.30
CA SER A 255 -18.95 9.24 -1.82
C SER A 255 -19.03 9.15 -0.29
N GLU A 256 -17.92 8.95 0.40
CA GLU A 256 -17.81 8.94 1.87
C GLU A 256 -17.14 10.24 2.32
N VAL A 257 -17.94 11.19 2.82
CA VAL A 257 -17.44 12.48 3.33
C VAL A 257 -17.17 12.33 4.82
N ASP A 258 -15.89 12.25 5.17
CA ASP A 258 -15.41 12.14 6.54
C ASP A 258 -15.38 13.49 7.26
N ASP A 259 -14.93 14.55 6.58
CA ASP A 259 -14.61 15.82 7.22
C ASP A 259 -15.16 17.06 6.49
N ALA A 260 -15.35 18.13 7.26
CA ALA A 260 -15.69 19.45 6.77
C ALA A 260 -15.04 20.52 7.65
N ILE A 261 -14.59 21.61 7.04
CA ILE A 261 -13.90 22.71 7.74
C ILE A 261 -14.87 23.88 7.91
N GLY A 262 -15.12 24.30 9.14
CA GLY A 262 -15.84 25.53 9.46
C GLY A 262 -14.92 26.63 9.96
N VAL A 263 -15.31 27.87 9.68
CA VAL A 263 -14.69 29.08 10.24
C VAL A 263 -15.71 29.74 11.16
N CYS A 264 -15.37 29.87 12.43
CA CYS A 264 -16.22 30.47 13.44
C CYS A 264 -15.54 31.71 14.04
N VAL A 265 -16.35 32.61 14.59
CA VAL A 265 -15.86 33.80 15.30
C VAL A 265 -16.25 33.67 16.77
N ASP A 266 -15.30 33.89 17.67
CA ASP A 266 -15.59 34.03 19.08
C ASP A 266 -16.23 35.40 19.33
N MET A 267 -17.47 35.41 19.82
CA MET A 267 -18.23 36.63 20.05
C MET A 267 -17.62 37.51 21.15
N ALA A 268 -16.83 36.95 22.07
CA ALA A 268 -16.21 37.70 23.15
C ALA A 268 -14.92 38.38 22.73
N THR A 269 -14.08 37.68 21.94
CA THR A 269 -12.75 38.16 21.54
C THR A 269 -12.69 38.71 20.12
N GLY A 270 -13.69 38.41 19.28
CA GLY A 270 -13.67 38.67 17.84
C GLY A 270 -12.69 37.78 17.07
N ALA A 271 -12.00 36.85 17.74
CA ALA A 271 -11.00 36.00 17.11
C ALA A 271 -11.66 34.91 16.25
N LYS A 272 -11.15 34.73 15.03
CA LYS A 272 -11.52 33.60 14.17
C LYS A 272 -10.87 32.30 14.68
N TYR A 273 -11.61 31.21 14.62
CA TYR A 273 -11.12 29.87 14.92
C TYR A 273 -11.72 28.85 13.95
N PHE A 274 -11.00 27.74 13.77
CA PHE A 274 -11.43 26.64 12.94
C PHE A 274 -12.18 25.60 13.77
N VAL A 275 -13.20 25.01 13.15
CA VAL A 275 -13.84 23.78 13.62
C VAL A 275 -13.77 22.77 12.49
N VAL A 276 -12.95 21.74 12.66
CA VAL A 276 -12.96 20.58 11.77
C VAL A 276 -14.02 19.63 12.29
N TYR A 277 -15.11 19.52 11.54
CA TYR A 277 -16.21 18.61 11.78
C TYR A 277 -15.86 17.26 11.15
N VAL A 278 -15.64 16.23 11.97
CA VAL A 278 -15.38 14.87 11.50
C VAL A 278 -16.60 14.01 11.76
N SER A 279 -17.01 13.16 10.81
CA SER A 279 -18.10 12.20 10.95
C SER A 279 -17.96 11.36 12.22
N ASP A 280 -19.01 11.27 13.04
CA ASP A 280 -18.98 10.44 14.25
C ASP A 280 -19.40 8.99 13.95
N ALA A 281 -18.51 8.24 13.27
CA ALA A 281 -18.74 6.84 12.91
C ALA A 281 -18.95 5.92 14.14
N THR A 282 -18.42 6.31 15.32
CA THR A 282 -18.51 5.51 16.55
C THR A 282 -19.94 5.36 17.09
N VAL A 283 -20.87 6.21 16.64
CA VAL A 283 -22.31 6.10 16.94
C VAL A 283 -22.94 4.91 16.23
N TYR A 284 -22.54 4.67 14.98
CA TYR A 284 -23.11 3.64 14.12
C TYR A 284 -22.29 2.35 14.11
N CYS A 285 -21.06 2.39 14.60
CA CYS A 285 -20.21 1.22 14.81
C CYS A 285 -19.50 1.33 16.18
N PRO A 286 -20.22 1.09 17.29
CA PRO A 286 -19.69 1.17 18.64
C PRO A 286 -18.49 0.24 18.88
N PHE A 287 -17.49 0.71 19.63
CA PHE A 287 -16.37 -0.14 20.04
C PHE A 287 -16.86 -1.34 20.85
N ASP A 288 -16.25 -2.49 20.58
CA ASP A 288 -16.54 -3.79 21.19
C ASP A 288 -17.92 -4.38 20.89
N SER A 289 -18.66 -3.77 19.95
CA SER A 289 -19.85 -4.38 19.36
C SER A 289 -19.47 -5.52 18.42
N THR A 290 -20.38 -6.48 18.24
CA THR A 290 -20.20 -7.56 17.25
C THR A 290 -19.97 -7.01 15.84
N LEU A 291 -20.66 -5.92 15.48
CA LEU A 291 -20.48 -5.27 14.18
C LEU A 291 -19.05 -4.76 14.01
N GLU A 292 -18.52 -4.05 15.00
CA GLU A 292 -17.17 -3.48 14.99
C GLU A 292 -16.10 -4.58 14.88
N GLN A 293 -16.24 -5.67 15.64
CA GLN A 293 -15.32 -6.79 15.59
C GLN A 293 -15.31 -7.51 14.23
N LEU A 294 -16.48 -7.66 13.59
CA LEU A 294 -16.61 -8.32 12.28
C LEU A 294 -16.19 -7.43 11.11
N THR A 295 -16.21 -6.10 11.27
CA THR A 295 -15.99 -5.11 10.20
C THR A 295 -14.73 -4.28 10.47
N ALA A 296 -14.82 -3.16 11.20
CA ALA A 296 -13.75 -2.20 11.40
C ALA A 296 -12.48 -2.81 12.02
N ARG A 297 -12.60 -3.62 13.09
CA ARG A 297 -11.45 -4.31 13.70
C ARG A 297 -10.83 -5.35 12.77
N ARG A 298 -11.68 -5.99 11.95
CA ARG A 298 -11.28 -7.04 11.02
C ARG A 298 -10.50 -6.46 9.84
N LEU A 299 -11.01 -5.42 9.20
CA LEU A 299 -10.46 -4.85 7.97
C LEU A 299 -9.48 -3.70 8.22
N THR A 300 -9.65 -2.95 9.32
CA THR A 300 -8.83 -1.82 9.80
C THR A 300 -8.74 -0.58 8.91
N THR A 301 -8.87 -0.75 7.59
CA THR A 301 -8.84 0.34 6.62
C THR A 301 -9.71 -0.01 5.42
N THR A 302 -10.31 0.99 4.78
CA THR A 302 -10.88 0.84 3.43
C THR A 302 -9.71 0.61 2.46
N THR A 303 -9.87 -0.33 1.54
CA THR A 303 -8.86 -0.66 0.53
C THR A 303 -9.34 -0.19 -0.83
N TYR A 304 -8.57 0.69 -1.49
CA TYR A 304 -8.86 1.21 -2.82
C TYR A 304 -8.01 0.45 -3.84
N LEU A 305 -8.64 -0.35 -4.70
CA LEU A 305 -7.99 -1.02 -5.81
C LEU A 305 -8.52 -0.44 -7.13
N PRO A 306 -7.81 -0.58 -8.28
CA PRO A 306 -8.35 -0.18 -9.57
C PRO A 306 -9.73 -0.78 -9.86
N GLU A 307 -9.99 -2.01 -9.40
CA GLU A 307 -11.28 -2.69 -9.55
C GLU A 307 -12.43 -2.09 -8.72
N GLY A 308 -12.13 -1.26 -7.73
CA GLY A 308 -13.13 -0.59 -6.91
C GLY A 308 -12.74 -0.43 -5.44
N VAL A 309 -13.71 0.06 -4.67
CA VAL A 309 -13.53 0.40 -3.25
C VAL A 309 -14.05 -0.73 -2.36
N PHE A 310 -13.18 -1.24 -1.49
CA PHE A 310 -13.50 -2.27 -0.50
C PHE A 310 -13.60 -1.62 0.89
N PHE A 311 -14.83 -1.26 1.26
CA PHE A 311 -15.13 -0.50 2.47
C PHE A 311 -14.79 -1.27 3.75
N MET A 312 -14.17 -0.57 4.70
CA MET A 312 -13.95 -1.04 6.07
C MET A 312 -15.28 -1.31 6.80
N LEU A 313 -16.26 -0.42 6.60
CA LEU A 313 -17.57 -0.45 7.21
C LEU A 313 -18.64 -0.86 6.19
N PRO A 314 -19.75 -1.47 6.61
CA PRO A 314 -20.85 -1.74 5.69
C PRO A 314 -21.42 -0.46 5.08
N LYS A 315 -21.74 -0.49 3.79
CA LYS A 315 -22.24 0.69 3.06
C LYS A 315 -23.43 1.39 3.76
N PRO A 316 -24.44 0.69 4.30
CA PRO A 316 -25.52 1.36 5.05
C PRO A 316 -25.03 2.14 6.28
N ILE A 317 -23.98 1.66 6.95
CA ILE A 317 -23.37 2.32 8.11
C ILE A 317 -22.59 3.56 7.66
N VAL A 318 -21.86 3.46 6.54
CA VAL A 318 -21.19 4.61 5.92
C VAL A 318 -22.21 5.67 5.51
N GLU A 319 -23.31 5.29 4.85
CA GLU A 319 -24.40 6.20 4.43
C GLU A 319 -25.10 6.87 5.63
N ALA A 320 -25.20 6.17 6.76
CA ALA A 320 -25.74 6.70 8.00
C ALA A 320 -24.79 7.68 8.70
N ALA A 321 -23.48 7.47 8.59
CA ALA A 321 -22.47 8.25 9.29
C ALA A 321 -21.90 9.43 8.48
N THR A 322 -21.78 9.30 7.15
CA THR A 322 -21.21 10.32 6.25
C THR A 322 -21.86 11.68 6.45
N LEU A 323 -21.07 12.75 6.31
CA LEU A 323 -21.60 14.11 6.32
C LEU A 323 -22.47 14.34 5.08
N ARG A 324 -23.60 15.05 5.24
CA ARG A 324 -24.58 15.28 4.18
C ARG A 324 -25.16 16.68 4.22
N GLU A 325 -25.55 17.18 3.05
CA GLU A 325 -26.17 18.50 2.86
C GLU A 325 -27.67 18.51 3.18
N ASP A 326 -28.33 17.35 3.13
CA ASP A 326 -29.78 17.22 3.28
C ASP A 326 -30.25 17.01 4.73
N ARG A 327 -29.33 16.83 5.67
CA ARG A 327 -29.66 16.64 7.09
C ARG A 327 -28.53 17.04 8.05
N PRO A 328 -28.88 17.40 9.30
CA PRO A 328 -27.91 17.48 10.38
C PRO A 328 -27.13 16.17 10.55
N CYS A 329 -25.82 16.30 10.74
CA CYS A 329 -24.90 15.18 10.91
C CYS A 329 -24.21 15.25 12.27
N ARG A 330 -24.06 14.09 12.93
CA ARG A 330 -23.31 13.98 14.18
C ARG A 330 -21.82 14.01 13.90
N THR A 331 -21.10 14.78 14.68
CA THR A 331 -19.67 15.02 14.44
C THR A 331 -18.84 14.91 15.71
N PHE A 332 -17.58 14.53 15.52
CA PHE A 332 -16.49 14.79 16.43
C PHE A 332 -15.80 16.07 15.96
N ASN A 333 -15.77 17.09 16.81
CA ASN A 333 -15.31 18.42 16.47
C ASN A 333 -13.89 18.63 17.00
N VAL A 334 -12.99 19.05 16.12
CA VAL A 334 -11.65 19.48 16.48
C VAL A 334 -11.55 20.99 16.31
N ILE A 335 -11.25 21.70 17.38
CA ILE A 335 -11.34 23.17 17.44
C ILE A 335 -9.95 23.73 17.67
N PHE A 336 -9.52 24.70 16.87
CA PHE A 336 -8.22 25.35 17.04
C PHE A 336 -8.13 26.70 16.35
N GLN A 337 -7.13 27.49 16.72
CA GLN A 337 -6.71 28.69 16.02
C GLN A 337 -5.34 28.47 15.38
N ILE A 338 -5.09 29.14 14.26
CA ILE A 338 -3.75 29.26 13.69
C ILE A 338 -3.21 30.63 14.08
N ASP A 339 -2.01 30.64 14.64
CA ASP A 339 -1.31 31.89 14.90
C ASP A 339 -0.78 32.47 13.57
N GLU A 340 -1.34 33.60 13.12
CA GLU A 340 -0.95 34.20 11.84
C GLU A 340 0.51 34.66 11.79
N SER A 341 1.17 34.88 12.94
CA SER A 341 2.58 35.30 12.98
C SER A 341 3.56 34.13 12.88
N THR A 342 3.16 32.94 13.35
CA THR A 342 4.06 31.77 13.42
C THR A 342 3.61 30.60 12.55
N GLY A 343 2.35 30.55 12.11
CA GLY A 343 1.73 29.40 11.43
C GLY A 343 1.45 28.20 12.34
N GLU A 344 1.70 28.31 13.65
CA GLU A 344 1.51 27.23 14.61
C GLU A 344 0.08 27.18 15.18
N VAL A 345 -0.33 26.00 15.66
CA VAL A 345 -1.64 25.80 16.29
C VAL A 345 -1.64 26.36 17.71
N LYS A 346 -2.70 27.11 18.07
CA LYS A 346 -2.97 27.62 19.42
C LYS A 346 -4.45 27.50 19.77
N ASN A 347 -4.79 27.72 21.04
CA ASN A 347 -6.17 27.76 21.55
C ASN A 347 -7.03 26.61 21.01
N TYR A 348 -6.66 25.38 21.38
CA TYR A 348 -7.24 24.18 20.81
C TYR A 348 -8.02 23.36 21.83
N SER A 349 -9.03 22.63 21.35
CA SER A 349 -9.84 21.71 22.14
C SER A 349 -10.51 20.68 21.23
N VAL A 350 -11.13 19.67 21.83
CA VAL A 350 -11.98 18.70 21.13
C VAL A 350 -13.36 18.69 21.77
N ALA A 351 -14.39 18.43 20.98
CA ALA A 351 -15.77 18.33 21.42
C ALA A 351 -16.51 17.30 20.59
N VAL A 352 -17.72 16.95 21.01
CA VAL A 352 -18.69 16.26 20.16
C VAL A 352 -19.79 17.24 19.79
N GLY A 353 -20.33 17.12 18.60
CA GLY A 353 -21.31 18.08 18.14
C GLY A 353 -22.16 17.63 16.97
N TRP A 354 -22.74 18.64 16.33
CA TRP A 354 -23.55 18.55 15.15
C TRP A 354 -23.03 19.51 14.08
N LEU A 355 -23.10 19.07 12.82
CA LEU A 355 -22.97 19.90 11.64
C LEU A 355 -24.35 20.04 10.99
N ASP A 356 -24.90 21.26 11.01
CA ASP A 356 -26.25 21.55 10.53
C ASP A 356 -26.29 21.99 9.06
N GLN A 357 -25.21 22.61 8.58
CA GLN A 357 -25.11 23.13 7.22
C GLN A 357 -23.80 22.67 6.58
N LEU A 358 -23.87 21.60 5.79
CA LEU A 358 -22.74 21.18 4.96
C LEU A 358 -22.81 21.87 3.60
N ARG A 359 -21.65 22.31 3.10
CA ARG A 359 -21.46 22.82 1.73
C ARG A 359 -20.37 22.00 1.05
N ARG A 360 -20.72 21.25 -0.01
CA ARG A 360 -19.76 20.45 -0.77
C ARG A 360 -19.17 21.24 -1.95
N ILE A 361 -17.85 21.22 -2.06
CA ILE A 361 -17.10 21.84 -3.16
C ILE A 361 -15.93 20.95 -3.56
N THR A 362 -15.56 20.91 -4.84
CA THR A 362 -14.43 20.08 -5.27
C THR A 362 -13.10 20.82 -5.13
N TYR A 363 -11.99 20.06 -5.07
CA TYR A 363 -10.64 20.66 -5.14
C TYR A 363 -10.47 21.55 -6.37
N ASP A 364 -10.93 21.09 -7.53
CA ASP A 364 -10.78 21.80 -8.80
C ASP A 364 -11.60 23.11 -8.82
N GLN A 365 -12.81 23.09 -8.26
CA GLN A 365 -13.62 24.30 -8.08
C GLN A 365 -12.95 25.33 -7.17
N VAL A 366 -12.37 24.88 -6.03
CA VAL A 366 -11.63 25.77 -5.13
C VAL A 366 -10.41 26.35 -5.85
N GLN A 367 -9.67 25.52 -6.60
CA GLN A 367 -8.48 25.95 -7.33
C GLN A 367 -8.81 27.00 -8.39
N GLU A 368 -9.89 26.84 -9.16
CA GLU A 368 -10.34 27.86 -10.11
C GLU A 368 -10.71 29.18 -9.44
N ILE A 369 -11.32 29.14 -8.25
CA ILE A 369 -11.66 30.34 -7.48
C ILE A 369 -10.40 31.10 -7.07
N ILE A 370 -9.35 30.39 -6.66
CA ILE A 370 -8.04 30.97 -6.31
C ILE A 370 -7.44 31.67 -7.51
N ILE A 371 -7.31 30.96 -8.64
CA ILE A 371 -6.67 31.47 -9.86
C ILE A 371 -7.36 32.75 -10.35
N LYS A 372 -8.70 32.76 -10.39
CA LYS A 372 -9.48 33.92 -10.83
C LYS A 372 -9.31 35.13 -9.92
N GLU A 373 -9.11 34.93 -8.62
CA GLU A 373 -8.95 36.04 -7.68
C GLU A 373 -7.53 36.60 -7.72
N GLU A 374 -6.51 35.74 -7.78
CA GLU A 374 -5.11 36.15 -7.94
C GLU A 374 -4.92 36.96 -9.24
N ALA A 375 -5.55 36.53 -10.35
CA ALA A 375 -5.55 37.27 -11.61
C ALA A 375 -6.25 38.66 -11.52
N ARG A 376 -7.29 38.80 -10.68
CA ARG A 376 -7.95 40.09 -10.44
C ARG A 376 -7.09 41.04 -9.62
N GLU A 377 -6.39 40.53 -8.61
CA GLU A 377 -5.48 41.34 -7.78
C GLU A 377 -4.26 41.83 -8.55
N GLU A 378 -3.74 41.04 -9.50
CA GLU A 378 -2.65 41.45 -10.40
C GLU A 378 -3.11 42.49 -11.43
N GLY A 379 -4.32 42.33 -11.99
CA GLY A 379 -4.91 43.30 -12.90
C GLY A 379 -5.16 44.68 -12.27
N ASP A 380 -5.45 44.74 -10.96
CA ASP A 380 -5.68 45.99 -10.23
C ASP A 380 -4.37 46.68 -9.79
N LYS A 381 -3.25 45.94 -9.74
CA LYS A 381 -1.91 46.46 -9.37
C LYS A 381 -1.03 46.81 -10.58
N GLY A 382 -1.47 46.51 -11.80
CA GLY A 382 -0.65 46.52 -13.01
C GLY A 382 -1.15 47.41 -14.16
N ALA A 383 -1.40 48.70 -13.91
CA ALA A 383 -1.50 49.69 -14.99
C ALA A 383 -0.12 50.19 -15.47
N SER A 384 0.82 49.28 -15.79
CA SER A 384 1.90 49.55 -16.74
C SER A 384 2.67 48.26 -17.10
N SER A 385 2.84 48.06 -18.42
CA SER A 385 3.69 47.09 -19.13
C SER A 385 3.15 45.65 -19.32
N SER A 386 2.57 45.47 -20.51
CA SER A 386 2.45 44.24 -21.32
C SER A 386 1.54 43.10 -20.80
N PRO A 387 0.59 42.60 -21.64
CA PRO A 387 -0.36 41.57 -21.22
C PRO A 387 0.32 40.19 -21.08
N PRO A 388 -0.10 39.35 -20.12
CA PRO A 388 0.18 37.92 -20.19
C PRO A 388 -0.58 37.32 -21.39
N LEU A 389 0.06 36.38 -22.08
CA LEU A 389 -0.55 35.53 -23.11
C LEU A 389 -1.55 34.54 -22.47
N LEU A 390 -2.66 35.03 -21.93
CA LEU A 390 -3.84 34.23 -21.62
C LEU A 390 -5.07 34.98 -22.14
N ALA A 391 -5.26 34.84 -23.45
CA ALA A 391 -6.47 35.27 -24.13
C ALA A 391 -7.67 34.43 -23.67
N GLU A 392 -8.76 35.12 -23.33
CA GLU A 392 -10.15 34.71 -23.53
C GLU A 392 -10.47 33.22 -23.32
N CYS A 393 -10.60 32.77 -22.08
CA CYS A 393 -11.39 31.58 -21.76
C CYS A 393 -12.76 32.01 -21.24
N ALA A 394 -13.70 32.20 -22.17
CA ALA A 394 -15.12 32.05 -21.90
C ALA A 394 -15.39 30.56 -21.59
N ASP A 395 -16.22 30.32 -20.58
CA ASP A 395 -16.59 29.03 -19.96
C ASP A 395 -15.53 28.41 -19.04
N SER A 396 -15.75 28.51 -17.73
CA SER A 396 -14.93 27.83 -16.73
C SER A 396 -15.34 26.36 -16.64
N ALA A 397 -14.35 25.46 -16.70
CA ALA A 397 -14.57 24.02 -16.70
C ALA A 397 -15.27 23.54 -15.42
N HIS A 398 -15.03 24.22 -14.29
CA HIS A 398 -15.65 23.96 -13.00
C HIS A 398 -16.27 25.22 -12.41
N PRO A 399 -17.52 25.58 -12.76
CA PRO A 399 -18.17 26.77 -12.24
C PRO A 399 -18.36 26.68 -10.72
N PRO A 400 -18.35 27.83 -10.00
CA PRO A 400 -18.58 27.85 -8.57
C PRO A 400 -19.99 27.32 -8.25
N PRO A 401 -20.17 26.62 -7.11
CA PRO A 401 -21.47 26.13 -6.70
C PRO A 401 -22.52 27.25 -6.54
N ALA A 402 -23.78 26.95 -6.88
CA ALA A 402 -24.88 27.93 -6.84
C ALA A 402 -25.18 28.50 -5.44
N TRP A 403 -24.81 27.76 -4.39
CA TRP A 403 -25.00 28.20 -3.01
C TRP A 403 -23.95 29.23 -2.54
N MET A 404 -22.89 29.47 -3.33
CA MET A 404 -21.72 30.24 -2.92
C MET A 404 -22.06 31.72 -2.73
N THR A 405 -21.98 32.18 -1.48
CA THR A 405 -22.10 33.59 -1.11
C THR A 405 -20.72 34.25 -1.03
N ARG A 406 -20.71 35.58 -0.85
CA ARG A 406 -19.47 36.33 -0.60
C ARG A 406 -18.80 35.88 0.70
N GLU A 407 -19.57 35.66 1.75
CA GLU A 407 -19.06 35.17 3.04
C GLU A 407 -18.43 33.77 2.89
N ASP A 408 -19.04 32.90 2.08
CA ASP A 408 -18.46 31.58 1.81
C ASP A 408 -17.11 31.66 1.12
N LYS A 409 -16.99 32.57 0.15
CA LYS A 409 -15.75 32.84 -0.55
C LYS A 409 -14.68 33.36 0.41
N ASP A 410 -15.03 34.31 1.27
CA ASP A 410 -14.13 34.87 2.29
C ASP A 410 -13.65 33.80 3.28
N ASN A 411 -14.52 32.88 3.69
CA ASN A 411 -14.16 31.75 4.55
C ASN A 411 -13.21 30.77 3.87
N LEU A 412 -13.47 30.42 2.61
CA LEU A 412 -12.58 29.56 1.83
C LEU A 412 -11.19 30.20 1.66
N PHE A 413 -11.12 31.49 1.36
CA PHE A 413 -9.84 32.19 1.30
C PHE A 413 -9.13 32.24 2.64
N TYR A 414 -9.87 32.43 3.75
CA TYR A 414 -9.29 32.40 5.08
C TYR A 414 -8.69 31.02 5.43
N ILE A 415 -9.39 29.94 5.07
CA ILE A 415 -8.92 28.55 5.18
C ILE A 415 -7.60 28.39 4.42
N LEU A 416 -7.57 28.75 3.14
CA LEU A 416 -6.41 28.61 2.26
C LEU A 416 -5.20 29.43 2.77
N ARG A 417 -5.43 30.68 3.16
CA ARG A 417 -4.39 31.57 3.69
C ARG A 417 -3.75 30.98 4.95
N CYS A 418 -4.54 30.52 5.91
CA CYS A 418 -4.02 29.93 7.14
C CYS A 418 -3.29 28.62 6.89
N ALA A 419 -3.78 27.81 5.95
CA ALA A 419 -3.14 26.56 5.57
C ALA A 419 -1.78 26.79 4.88
N ARG A 420 -1.67 27.78 3.99
CA ARG A 420 -0.40 28.21 3.37
C ARG A 420 0.61 28.67 4.42
N LEU A 421 0.18 29.47 5.40
CA LEU A 421 1.04 29.91 6.52
C LEU A 421 1.56 28.72 7.32
N ARG A 422 0.70 27.75 7.62
CA ARG A 422 1.06 26.55 8.37
C ARG A 422 2.02 25.64 7.60
N LEU A 423 1.76 25.42 6.31
CA LEU A 423 2.66 24.67 5.43
C LEU A 423 4.07 25.27 5.49
N ARG A 424 4.16 26.60 5.31
CA ARG A 424 5.43 27.32 5.37
C ARG A 424 6.14 27.14 6.70
N ALA A 425 5.44 27.34 7.83
CA ALA A 425 6.01 27.15 9.16
C ALA A 425 6.55 25.74 9.37
N ARG A 426 5.82 24.72 8.91
CA ARG A 426 6.22 23.31 8.98
C ARG A 426 7.47 23.02 8.15
N LEU A 427 7.54 23.54 6.92
CA LEU A 427 8.71 23.40 6.04
C LEU A 427 9.94 24.13 6.61
N GLU A 428 9.77 25.35 7.14
CA GLU A 428 10.85 26.11 7.79
C GLU A 428 11.37 25.39 9.05
N ARG A 429 10.50 24.73 9.81
CA ARG A 429 10.89 23.90 10.96
C ARG A 429 11.76 22.71 10.51
N GLN A 430 11.38 22.04 9.43
CA GLN A 430 12.16 20.96 8.83
C GLN A 430 13.53 21.43 8.33
N GLN A 431 13.59 22.61 7.71
CA GLN A 431 14.85 23.20 7.23
C GLN A 431 15.79 23.58 8.38
N ARG A 432 15.30 24.23 9.44
CA ARG A 432 16.12 24.65 10.58
C ARG A 432 16.78 23.47 11.30
N GLN A 433 16.05 22.39 11.51
CA GLN A 433 16.60 21.19 12.14
C GLN A 433 17.74 20.57 11.32
N ARG A 434 17.67 20.62 9.98
CA ARG A 434 18.75 20.15 9.10
C ARG A 434 20.01 20.97 9.26
N GLN A 435 19.89 22.30 9.30
CA GLN A 435 21.03 23.20 9.46
C GLN A 435 21.75 22.94 10.79
N GLN A 436 20.98 22.69 11.86
CA GLN A 436 21.56 22.35 13.17
C GLN A 436 22.30 21.00 13.16
N HIS A 437 21.81 19.98 12.44
CA HIS A 437 22.52 18.71 12.31
C HIS A 437 23.74 18.77 11.38
N HIS A 438 23.73 19.61 10.34
CA HIS A 438 24.92 19.82 9.49
C HIS A 438 26.06 20.54 10.21
N CYS A 439 25.76 21.50 11.11
CA CYS A 439 26.79 22.22 11.87
C CYS A 439 27.44 21.37 12.99
N GLY A 440 26.84 20.26 13.39
CA GLY A 440 27.35 19.36 14.45
C GLY A 440 28.36 18.31 13.98
N ALA A 441 28.49 18.07 12.67
CA ALA A 441 29.36 17.02 12.13
C ALA A 441 30.88 17.30 12.23
N GLY A 442 31.28 18.44 12.81
CA GLY A 442 32.67 18.81 13.09
C GLY A 442 33.13 18.64 14.55
N GLY A 443 32.26 18.22 15.46
CA GLY A 443 32.58 18.08 16.89
C GLY A 443 32.88 16.63 17.28
N LYS A 444 34.12 16.35 17.69
CA LYS A 444 34.59 15.00 18.10
C LYS A 444 34.01 14.47 19.41
N ASP A 445 33.16 15.22 20.12
CA ASP A 445 32.73 14.87 21.47
C ASP A 445 31.23 15.08 21.67
N CYS A 446 30.40 14.10 21.28
CA CYS A 446 29.02 13.92 21.76
C CYS A 446 28.64 12.43 21.63
N GLY A 447 28.54 11.74 22.77
CA GLY A 447 28.21 10.30 22.86
C GLY A 447 26.73 9.95 22.73
N GLU A 448 25.94 10.74 22.00
CA GLU A 448 24.58 10.36 21.59
C GLU A 448 24.55 10.31 20.07
N GLU A 449 24.32 9.12 19.50
CA GLU A 449 24.13 8.89 18.08
C GLU A 449 22.94 9.72 17.58
N GLY A 450 23.20 10.94 17.11
CA GLY A 450 22.18 11.83 16.56
C GLY A 450 21.53 11.18 15.34
N VAL A 451 20.20 11.03 15.38
CA VAL A 451 19.42 10.54 14.23
C VAL A 451 19.67 11.48 13.04
N PRO A 452 20.10 10.98 11.87
CA PRO A 452 20.35 11.83 10.72
C PRO A 452 19.07 12.58 10.31
N ALA A 453 19.22 13.85 9.95
CA ALA A 453 18.09 14.68 9.56
C ALA A 453 17.40 14.08 8.31
N THR A 454 16.08 13.95 8.36
CA THR A 454 15.31 13.42 7.23
C THR A 454 15.41 14.36 6.01
N PRO A 455 15.88 13.87 4.84
CA PRO A 455 15.94 14.67 3.62
C PRO A 455 14.53 15.10 3.17
N PRO A 456 14.39 16.21 2.41
CA PRO A 456 13.08 16.64 1.93
C PRO A 456 12.65 15.65 0.86
N VAL A 457 11.64 14.85 1.15
CA VAL A 457 10.98 14.05 0.13
C VAL A 457 10.11 15.02 -0.66
N ASP A 458 10.50 15.30 -1.90
CA ASP A 458 9.59 15.93 -2.86
C ASP A 458 8.58 14.85 -3.26
N PHE A 459 7.32 15.06 -2.86
CA PHE A 459 6.23 14.11 -3.05
C PHE A 459 5.56 14.24 -4.42
N SER A 460 6.10 15.06 -5.32
CA SER A 460 5.54 15.34 -6.64
C SER A 460 5.85 14.23 -7.65
N LEU A 461 5.76 12.96 -7.23
CA LEU A 461 5.80 11.83 -8.14
C LEU A 461 4.39 11.63 -8.71
N PRO A 462 4.25 11.43 -10.03
CA PRO A 462 2.95 11.11 -10.58
C PRO A 462 2.54 9.70 -10.16
N ASP A 463 1.29 9.56 -9.71
CA ASP A 463 0.68 8.27 -9.41
C ASP A 463 -0.19 7.83 -10.60
N PRO A 464 -0.19 6.55 -10.98
CA PRO A 464 -0.99 6.08 -12.09
C PRO A 464 -2.48 6.04 -11.72
N HIS A 465 -3.31 6.71 -12.51
CA HIS A 465 -4.76 6.55 -12.47
C HIS A 465 -5.19 5.49 -13.47
N ILE A 466 -5.72 4.37 -12.96
CA ILE A 466 -6.05 3.19 -13.75
C ILE A 466 -7.57 2.98 -13.74
N GLU A 467 -8.19 3.04 -14.90
CA GLU A 467 -9.60 2.70 -15.07
C GLU A 467 -9.75 1.29 -15.64
N VAL A 468 -10.54 0.46 -14.96
CA VAL A 468 -10.77 -0.93 -15.37
C VAL A 468 -12.26 -1.26 -15.40
N LYS A 469 -12.64 -2.17 -16.30
CA LYS A 469 -14.00 -2.70 -16.39
C LYS A 469 -13.95 -4.21 -16.52
N GLY A 470 -14.30 -4.94 -15.47
CA GLY A 470 -14.13 -6.39 -15.45
C GLY A 470 -12.65 -6.76 -15.58
N THR A 471 -12.28 -7.47 -16.64
CA THR A 471 -10.90 -7.92 -16.92
C THR A 471 -10.16 -7.08 -17.97
N THR A 472 -10.74 -5.94 -18.37
CA THR A 472 -10.19 -5.05 -19.40
C THR A 472 -9.75 -3.73 -18.79
N VAL A 473 -8.55 -3.27 -19.17
CA VAL A 473 -8.05 -1.93 -18.87
C VAL A 473 -8.67 -0.94 -19.87
N LEU A 474 -9.28 0.13 -19.36
CA LEU A 474 -9.86 1.20 -20.17
C LEU A 474 -8.84 2.31 -20.44
N SER A 475 -8.13 2.74 -19.40
CA SER A 475 -7.11 3.79 -19.47
C SER A 475 -6.09 3.63 -18.34
N VAL A 476 -4.88 4.11 -18.61
CA VAL A 476 -3.83 4.36 -17.62
C VAL A 476 -3.35 5.77 -17.90
N THR A 477 -3.61 6.70 -16.99
CA THR A 477 -3.24 8.11 -17.13
C THR A 477 -2.42 8.57 -15.95
N ASP A 478 -1.60 9.58 -16.20
CA ASP A 478 -0.72 10.15 -15.20
C ASP A 478 -1.55 11.08 -14.31
N GLN A 479 -1.77 10.69 -13.06
CA GLN A 479 -2.32 11.60 -12.08
C GLN A 479 -1.16 12.16 -11.27
N VAL A 480 -0.68 13.34 -11.68
CA VAL A 480 0.02 14.18 -10.71
C VAL A 480 -1.02 14.45 -9.62
N ILE A 481 -0.87 13.82 -8.44
CA ILE A 481 -1.66 14.16 -7.27
C ILE A 481 -1.34 15.62 -7.01
N SER A 482 -2.24 16.49 -7.49
CA SER A 482 -1.83 17.81 -7.88
C SER A 482 -1.25 18.55 -6.67
N THR A 483 -0.10 19.17 -6.85
CA THR A 483 0.49 20.16 -5.94
C THR A 483 -0.34 21.44 -5.87
N GLN A 484 -1.60 21.38 -6.32
CA GLN A 484 -2.54 22.48 -6.29
C GLN A 484 -2.79 22.90 -4.84
N ASP A 485 -2.85 24.22 -4.67
CA ASP A 485 -2.98 24.85 -3.37
C ASP A 485 -4.21 24.36 -2.60
N ALA A 486 -5.32 24.07 -3.28
CA ALA A 486 -6.54 23.59 -2.64
C ALA A 486 -6.32 22.25 -1.90
N ARG A 487 -5.63 21.28 -2.51
CA ARG A 487 -5.36 19.96 -1.92
C ARG A 487 -4.39 20.07 -0.75
N LEU A 488 -3.30 20.82 -0.94
CA LEU A 488 -2.31 21.08 0.11
C LEU A 488 -2.93 21.79 1.31
N ALA A 489 -3.86 22.73 1.07
CA ALA A 489 -4.51 23.46 2.14
C ALA A 489 -5.39 22.57 3.02
N VAL A 490 -6.20 21.70 2.41
CA VAL A 490 -7.00 20.71 3.14
C VAL A 490 -6.11 19.76 3.92
N ALA A 491 -5.03 19.26 3.30
CA ALA A 491 -4.06 18.39 3.96
C ALA A 491 -3.47 19.05 5.22
N GLU A 492 -3.08 20.33 5.16
CA GLU A 492 -2.52 21.04 6.31
C GLU A 492 -3.51 21.26 7.45
N LEU A 493 -4.77 21.56 7.16
CA LEU A 493 -5.79 21.69 8.21
C LEU A 493 -6.14 20.33 8.82
N MET A 494 -6.13 19.25 8.04
CA MET A 494 -6.25 17.90 8.60
C MET A 494 -5.04 17.52 9.46
N ILE A 495 -3.82 17.89 9.06
CA ILE A 495 -2.62 17.73 9.88
C ILE A 495 -2.75 18.54 11.18
N ALA A 496 -3.30 19.75 11.14
CA ALA A 496 -3.57 20.56 12.34
C ALA A 496 -4.59 19.87 13.27
N ALA A 497 -5.71 19.37 12.75
CA ALA A 497 -6.72 18.67 13.54
C ALA A 497 -6.16 17.40 14.20
N ASN A 498 -5.37 16.63 13.44
CA ASN A 498 -4.64 15.47 13.91
C ASN A 498 -3.64 15.82 15.03
N GLU A 499 -2.92 16.94 14.89
CA GLU A 499 -2.02 17.45 15.92
C GLU A 499 -2.76 17.83 17.19
N VAL A 500 -3.91 18.52 17.08
CA VAL A 500 -4.75 18.90 18.23
C VAL A 500 -5.18 17.67 19.02
N CYS A 501 -5.70 16.64 18.35
CA CYS A 501 -6.11 15.40 19.02
C CYS A 501 -4.92 14.76 19.76
N SER A 502 -3.74 14.74 19.12
CA SER A 502 -2.51 14.26 19.74
C SER A 502 -2.10 15.06 20.98
N ARG A 503 -2.11 16.40 20.90
CA ARG A 503 -1.78 17.28 22.03
C ARG A 503 -2.74 17.10 23.20
N VAL A 504 -4.05 17.06 22.94
CA VAL A 504 -5.07 16.85 23.97
C VAL A 504 -4.85 15.51 24.67
N ALA A 505 -4.63 14.43 23.93
CA ALA A 505 -4.40 13.12 24.51
C ALA A 505 -3.10 13.06 25.32
N GLN A 506 -2.00 13.62 24.81
CA GLN A 506 -0.71 13.64 25.51
C GLN A 506 -0.80 14.45 26.81
N ALA A 507 -1.43 15.63 26.78
CA ALA A 507 -1.59 16.48 27.96
C ALA A 507 -2.46 15.83 29.05
N ASN A 508 -3.35 14.90 28.68
CA ASN A 508 -4.26 14.22 29.60
C ASN A 508 -3.90 12.73 29.81
N HIS A 509 -2.73 12.29 29.35
CA HIS A 509 -2.26 10.90 29.46
C HIS A 509 -3.26 9.85 28.93
N ILE A 510 -3.93 10.15 27.82
CA ILE A 510 -4.93 9.27 27.20
C ILE A 510 -4.21 8.33 26.21
N PRO A 511 -4.25 7.00 26.42
CA PRO A 511 -3.67 6.05 25.48
C PRO A 511 -4.53 5.98 24.22
N MET A 512 -3.94 6.22 23.05
CA MET A 512 -4.64 6.17 21.77
C MET A 512 -3.65 5.84 20.64
N PRO A 513 -4.09 5.52 19.40
CA PRO A 513 -3.18 5.11 18.34
C PRO A 513 -2.45 6.31 17.72
N PHE A 514 -1.36 6.75 18.35
CA PHE A 514 -0.44 7.75 17.79
C PHE A 514 0.22 7.23 16.52
N ARG A 515 0.56 8.15 15.61
CA ARG A 515 1.15 7.81 14.30
C ARG A 515 2.54 8.42 14.20
N GLY A 516 3.57 7.59 14.02
CA GLY A 516 4.96 8.05 13.89
C GLY A 516 5.85 7.04 13.21
N THR A 517 7.11 7.41 12.95
CA THR A 517 8.09 6.60 12.22
C THR A 517 8.94 5.78 13.19
N ARG A 518 9.32 4.57 12.77
CA ARG A 518 10.23 3.72 13.55
C ARG A 518 11.66 4.27 13.49
N ALA A 519 12.50 3.83 14.42
CA ALA A 519 13.95 4.03 14.29
C ALA A 519 14.45 3.42 12.98
N LEU A 520 15.41 4.09 12.34
CA LEU A 520 16.01 3.66 11.07
C LEU A 520 16.64 2.27 11.21
N SER A 521 16.42 1.38 10.24
CA SER A 521 17.18 0.12 10.18
C SER A 521 18.56 0.35 9.56
N SER A 522 19.44 -0.66 9.65
CA SER A 522 20.73 -0.67 8.95
C SER A 522 20.60 -0.27 7.48
N ASP A 523 19.58 -0.80 6.80
CA ASP A 523 19.38 -0.58 5.37
C ASP A 523 19.02 0.88 5.07
N HIS A 524 18.23 1.52 5.93
CA HIS A 524 17.87 2.94 5.80
C HIS A 524 19.08 3.84 6.09
N LEU A 525 19.92 3.46 7.07
CA LEU A 525 21.17 4.17 7.35
C LEU A 525 22.15 4.05 6.17
N VAL A 526 22.26 2.86 5.57
CA VAL A 526 23.07 2.65 4.36
C VAL A 526 22.53 3.51 3.20
N ALA A 527 21.21 3.57 3.00
CA ALA A 527 20.61 4.43 1.99
C ALA A 527 20.88 5.93 2.21
N HIS A 528 20.90 6.38 3.47
CA HIS A 528 21.20 7.77 3.83
C HIS A 528 22.60 8.22 3.39
N TYR A 529 23.60 7.35 3.55
CA TYR A 529 25.00 7.64 3.21
C TYR A 529 25.43 7.02 1.88
N TYR A 530 24.48 6.51 1.09
CA TYR A 530 24.79 5.84 -0.15
C TYR A 530 25.51 6.79 -1.10
N THR A 531 26.61 6.34 -1.68
CA THR A 531 27.29 7.00 -2.78
C THR A 531 27.61 5.94 -3.82
N GLU A 532 27.59 6.31 -5.09
CA GLU A 532 27.98 5.38 -6.15
C GLU A 532 29.39 4.82 -5.86
N PRO A 533 29.58 3.49 -5.89
CA PRO A 533 30.87 2.86 -5.65
C PRO A 533 31.98 3.39 -6.57
N GLU A 534 33.22 3.39 -6.09
CA GLU A 534 34.38 3.74 -6.91
C GLU A 534 34.42 2.87 -8.18
N GLY A 535 34.53 3.52 -9.34
CA GLY A 535 34.52 2.87 -10.66
C GLY A 535 33.15 2.90 -11.38
N VAL A 536 32.05 3.23 -10.69
CA VAL A 536 30.77 3.50 -11.36
C VAL A 536 30.85 4.84 -12.10
N ARG A 537 30.63 4.81 -13.42
CA ARG A 537 30.55 6.02 -14.24
C ARG A 537 29.11 6.50 -14.32
N THR A 538 28.84 7.67 -13.77
CA THR A 538 27.56 8.38 -13.90
C THR A 538 27.66 9.40 -15.03
N LEU A 539 26.61 9.52 -15.85
CA LEU A 539 26.53 10.60 -16.83
C LEU A 539 26.27 11.93 -16.11
N THR A 540 27.06 12.95 -16.42
CA THR A 540 26.86 14.31 -15.89
C THR A 540 25.66 14.96 -16.58
N SER A 541 24.75 15.53 -15.81
CA SER A 541 23.66 16.38 -16.33
C SER A 541 24.23 17.52 -17.19
N LEU A 542 23.59 17.82 -18.31
CA LEU A 542 23.99 18.89 -19.24
C LEU A 542 23.63 20.29 -18.73
N ASP A 543 22.75 20.39 -17.72
CA ASP A 543 22.33 21.64 -17.11
C ASP A 543 22.15 21.48 -15.59
N ALA A 544 22.99 22.15 -14.79
CA ALA A 544 22.90 22.11 -13.34
C ALA A 544 21.69 22.86 -12.75
N SER A 545 20.96 23.63 -13.58
CA SER A 545 19.81 24.44 -13.16
C SER A 545 18.45 23.72 -13.31
N HIS A 546 18.41 22.60 -14.04
CA HIS A 546 17.20 21.81 -14.27
C HIS A 546 17.41 20.36 -13.84
N ILE A 547 16.47 19.83 -13.07
CA ILE A 547 16.44 18.42 -12.67
C ILE A 547 15.57 17.69 -13.70
N PHE A 548 16.15 16.66 -14.32
CA PHE A 548 15.46 15.74 -15.23
C PHE A 548 14.33 14.99 -14.52
N LEU A 549 13.28 14.57 -15.23
CA LEU A 549 12.19 13.81 -14.60
C LEU A 549 12.73 12.48 -14.07
N ALA A 550 13.57 11.75 -14.81
CA ALA A 550 14.23 10.55 -14.28
C ALA A 550 15.07 10.84 -13.04
N GLU A 551 15.85 11.92 -13.06
CA GLU A 551 16.72 12.29 -11.95
C GLU A 551 15.90 12.71 -10.72
N ALA A 552 14.79 13.44 -10.93
CA ALA A 552 13.83 13.79 -9.88
C ALA A 552 13.18 12.55 -9.29
N MET A 553 12.73 11.62 -10.15
CA MET A 553 12.14 10.34 -9.77
C MET A 553 13.13 9.50 -8.95
N GLN A 554 14.36 9.32 -9.44
CA GLN A 554 15.44 8.60 -8.79
C GLN A 554 15.80 9.22 -7.44
N SER A 555 15.98 10.55 -7.40
CA SER A 555 16.26 11.29 -6.19
C SER A 555 15.14 11.12 -5.16
N SER A 556 13.88 11.16 -5.58
CA SER A 556 12.73 10.93 -4.70
C SER A 556 12.63 9.50 -4.20
N VAL A 557 12.82 8.49 -5.05
CA VAL A 557 12.87 7.07 -4.65
C VAL A 557 14.00 6.81 -3.64
N ARG A 558 15.19 7.37 -3.89
CA ARG A 558 16.31 7.30 -2.95
C ARG A 558 15.97 7.98 -1.62
N ARG A 559 15.37 9.17 -1.64
CA ARG A 559 14.98 9.85 -0.40
C ARG A 559 13.94 9.05 0.38
N LEU A 560 13.01 8.39 -0.31
CA LEU A 560 12.03 7.49 0.31
C LEU A 560 12.68 6.26 0.95
N SER A 561 13.77 5.71 0.38
CA SER A 561 14.47 4.57 0.97
C SER A 561 15.26 4.92 2.24
N THR A 562 15.46 6.20 2.52
CA THR A 562 16.12 6.67 3.76
C THR A 562 15.18 6.74 4.97
N VAL A 563 13.86 6.65 4.77
CA VAL A 563 12.87 6.81 5.85
C VAL A 563 12.13 5.53 6.15
N THR A 564 11.85 5.27 7.42
CA THR A 564 11.00 4.13 7.79
C THR A 564 9.53 4.46 7.58
N ARG A 565 8.75 3.41 7.32
CA ARG A 565 7.30 3.50 7.27
C ARG A 565 6.73 3.97 8.61
N ALA A 566 5.77 4.88 8.55
CA ALA A 566 5.00 5.26 9.73
C ALA A 566 4.11 4.11 10.22
N ILE A 567 3.97 3.98 11.54
CA ILE A 567 3.20 2.95 12.23
C ILE A 567 2.28 3.55 13.29
N TYR A 568 1.30 2.77 13.72
CA TYR A 568 0.51 3.09 14.91
C TYR A 568 1.18 2.57 16.18
N HIS A 569 1.21 3.40 17.20
CA HIS A 569 1.75 3.06 18.51
C HIS A 569 0.90 3.70 19.62
N HIS A 570 0.78 3.02 20.76
CA HIS A 570 -0.05 3.46 21.89
C HIS A 570 0.59 4.61 22.70
N VAL A 571 1.89 4.81 22.54
CA VAL A 571 2.69 5.92 23.10
C VAL A 571 3.13 6.85 21.95
N PRO A 572 3.21 8.18 22.16
CA PRO A 572 3.66 9.12 21.15
C PRO A 572 5.00 8.76 20.53
N LEU A 573 5.07 8.84 19.21
CA LEU A 573 6.28 8.65 18.42
C LEU A 573 6.56 9.88 17.59
N HIS A 574 7.84 10.15 17.32
CA HIS A 574 8.21 11.16 16.35
C HIS A 574 7.81 10.73 14.94
N HIS A 575 7.18 11.62 14.19
CA HIS A 575 6.81 11.42 12.79
C HIS A 575 7.80 12.16 11.89
N ALA A 576 8.83 11.47 11.39
CA ALA A 576 9.93 12.08 10.63
C ALA A 576 9.44 12.92 9.44
N GLY A 577 8.51 12.41 8.64
CA GLY A 577 7.98 13.12 7.46
C GLY A 577 7.21 14.42 7.76
N LEU A 578 6.66 14.56 8.98
CA LEU A 578 5.93 15.76 9.41
C LEU A 578 6.72 16.59 10.43
N ASN A 579 7.86 16.07 10.87
CA ASN A 579 8.72 16.64 11.90
C ASN A 579 7.96 17.13 13.15
N THR A 580 7.26 16.20 13.80
CA THR A 580 6.49 16.45 15.03
C THR A 580 6.35 15.18 15.86
N THR A 581 6.22 15.31 17.18
CA THR A 581 5.82 14.22 18.10
C THR A 581 4.33 14.27 18.42
N PHE A 582 3.62 15.28 17.93
CA PHE A 582 2.18 15.48 18.15
C PHE A 582 1.41 15.06 16.91
N TYR A 583 1.32 13.75 16.64
CA TYR A 583 0.55 13.26 15.50
C TYR A 583 -0.22 11.97 15.79
N THR A 584 -1.48 11.95 15.33
CA THR A 584 -2.40 10.81 15.33
C THR A 584 -3.33 10.96 14.13
N HIS A 585 -4.00 9.90 13.66
CA HIS A 585 -5.07 10.07 12.68
C HIS A 585 -6.43 10.16 13.39
N SER A 586 -7.20 11.21 13.09
CA SER A 586 -8.53 11.45 13.67
C SER A 586 -9.54 12.05 12.70
N THR A 587 -9.17 12.23 11.43
CA THR A 587 -9.96 12.97 10.43
C THR A 587 -10.68 12.07 9.43
N SER A 588 -10.55 10.74 9.50
CA SER A 588 -11.18 9.83 8.52
C SER A 588 -11.68 8.50 9.12
N PRO A 589 -12.62 8.54 10.09
CA PRO A 589 -13.12 7.36 10.79
C PRO A 589 -14.00 6.43 9.95
N LEU A 590 -14.53 6.85 8.79
CA LEU A 590 -15.29 5.95 7.90
C LEU A 590 -14.39 4.93 7.19
N ARG A 591 -13.12 5.30 6.99
CA ARG A 591 -12.15 4.50 6.23
C ARG A 591 -10.90 4.09 7.02
N ARG A 592 -10.70 4.56 8.25
CA ARG A 592 -9.57 4.17 9.12
C ARG A 592 -10.06 3.85 10.54
N TYR A 593 -9.80 2.63 10.97
CA TYR A 593 -10.21 2.17 12.30
C TYR A 593 -9.44 2.88 13.43
N ALA A 594 -8.19 3.29 13.19
CA ALA A 594 -7.43 4.06 14.17
C ALA A 594 -8.13 5.37 14.55
N ASP A 595 -8.71 6.07 13.58
CA ASP A 595 -9.45 7.31 13.80
C ASP A 595 -10.70 7.06 14.65
N MET A 596 -11.42 5.94 14.43
CA MET A 596 -12.53 5.53 15.30
C MET A 596 -12.08 5.30 16.75
N LEU A 597 -10.90 4.70 16.97
CA LEU A 597 -10.34 4.50 18.31
C LEU A 597 -9.95 5.82 18.98
N VAL A 598 -9.42 6.79 18.22
CA VAL A 598 -9.15 8.14 18.72
C VAL A 598 -10.45 8.82 19.16
N HIS A 599 -11.48 8.78 18.31
CA HIS A 599 -12.80 9.34 18.61
C HIS A 599 -13.39 8.70 19.87
N HIS A 600 -13.34 7.37 19.96
CA HIS A 600 -13.78 6.62 21.15
C HIS A 600 -13.11 7.11 22.43
N GLN A 601 -11.78 7.16 22.45
CA GLN A 601 -11.02 7.53 23.65
C GLN A 601 -11.27 8.98 24.07
N LEU A 602 -11.28 9.91 23.10
CA LEU A 602 -11.52 11.33 23.39
C LEU A 602 -12.96 11.58 23.83
N LYS A 603 -13.95 10.88 23.25
CA LYS A 603 -15.35 10.96 23.70
C LYS A 603 -15.53 10.42 25.11
N ALA A 604 -14.93 9.26 25.42
CA ALA A 604 -14.97 8.68 26.76
C ALA A 604 -14.36 9.64 27.80
N TRP A 605 -13.24 10.27 27.47
CA TRP A 605 -12.61 11.29 28.33
C TRP A 605 -13.48 12.54 28.51
N LEU A 606 -14.03 13.11 27.44
CA LEU A 606 -14.94 14.27 27.51
C LEU A 606 -16.15 13.99 28.41
N TRP A 607 -16.71 12.79 28.30
CA TRP A 607 -17.82 12.37 29.13
C TRP A 607 -17.47 12.27 30.62
N GLN A 608 -16.28 11.73 30.93
CA GLN A 608 -15.79 11.64 32.31
C GLN A 608 -15.54 13.02 32.92
N GLN A 609 -14.96 13.96 32.18
CA GLN A 609 -14.72 15.32 32.68
C GLN A 609 -16.02 16.01 33.11
N ARG A 610 -17.10 15.87 32.33
CA ARG A 610 -18.39 16.47 32.64
C ARG A 610 -19.07 15.89 33.89
N ARG A 611 -18.75 14.63 34.24
CA ARG A 611 -19.20 14.00 35.51
C ARG A 611 -18.29 14.34 36.69
N GLY A 612 -16.98 14.42 36.47
CA GLY A 612 -15.98 14.72 37.51
C GLY A 612 -15.92 16.20 37.91
N GLY A 613 -16.36 17.11 37.05
CA GLY A 613 -16.40 18.56 37.33
C GLY A 613 -17.54 19.01 38.25
N GLY A 614 -18.43 18.11 38.69
CA GLY A 614 -19.44 18.37 39.71
C GLY A 614 -18.90 18.08 41.10
N GLY A 615 -18.15 19.02 41.68
CA GLY A 615 -17.71 18.94 43.06
C GLY A 615 -18.89 18.89 44.03
N ASN A 616 -18.87 17.91 44.94
CA ASN A 616 -19.29 18.01 46.34
C ASN A 616 -20.51 18.90 46.68
N ASP A 617 -21.66 18.68 46.06
CA ASP A 617 -22.93 19.25 46.53
C ASP A 617 -23.92 18.14 46.92
N ARG A 618 -23.71 17.60 48.12
CA ARG A 618 -24.74 16.85 48.85
C ARG A 618 -25.75 17.87 49.38
N THR A 619 -26.65 18.38 48.54
CA THR A 619 -28.02 18.80 48.92
C THR A 619 -28.75 19.44 47.75
N SER A 620 -29.67 18.70 47.12
CA SER A 620 -31.10 19.05 47.05
C SER A 620 -31.79 18.17 46.03
N ALA A 621 -32.67 17.33 46.53
CA ALA A 621 -33.70 16.69 45.74
C ALA A 621 -34.76 17.74 45.36
N ALA A 622 -35.08 17.89 44.08
CA ALA A 622 -36.45 18.04 43.57
C ALA A 622 -36.47 18.10 42.04
N SER A 623 -37.21 17.15 41.44
CA SER A 623 -38.05 17.23 40.23
C SER A 623 -37.75 18.36 39.23
N THR A 624 -37.59 18.10 37.93
CA THR A 624 -38.65 17.56 37.05
C THR A 624 -38.05 17.12 35.70
N SER A 625 -38.59 16.05 35.10
CA SER A 625 -38.36 15.51 33.73
C SER A 625 -37.33 14.38 33.51
N ALA A 626 -36.99 13.61 34.53
CA ALA A 626 -36.19 12.37 34.41
C ALA A 626 -36.93 11.15 33.79
N ALA A 627 -38.06 11.35 33.10
CA ALA A 627 -38.93 10.25 32.63
C ALA A 627 -38.80 9.91 31.12
N ARG A 628 -37.78 10.43 30.41
CA ARG A 628 -37.46 10.01 29.02
C ARG A 628 -36.06 9.40 28.85
N ALA A 629 -35.29 9.23 29.91
CA ALA A 629 -33.91 8.74 29.86
C ALA A 629 -33.76 7.21 30.03
N ALA A 630 -34.76 6.43 29.65
CA ALA A 630 -34.82 4.99 29.88
C ALA A 630 -34.70 4.16 28.58
N THR A 631 -33.66 4.40 27.76
CA THR A 631 -33.23 3.47 26.68
C THR A 631 -31.85 3.73 26.08
N VAL A 632 -31.03 4.65 26.61
CA VAL A 632 -29.72 4.95 26.03
C VAL A 632 -28.63 4.18 26.78
N ALA A 633 -27.95 3.28 26.08
CA ALA A 633 -26.88 2.44 26.60
C ALA A 633 -25.83 3.26 27.36
N ALA A 634 -25.23 2.65 28.39
CA ALA A 634 -24.18 3.29 29.17
C ALA A 634 -23.04 3.81 28.27
N PRO A 635 -22.47 5.00 28.55
CA PRO A 635 -21.38 5.57 27.79
C PRO A 635 -20.19 4.61 27.78
N GLN A 636 -19.54 4.51 26.61
CA GLN A 636 -18.50 3.52 26.34
C GLN A 636 -17.31 3.68 27.30
N GLN A 637 -16.78 2.57 27.82
CA GLN A 637 -15.63 2.58 28.71
C GLN A 637 -14.34 2.92 27.95
N PRO A 638 -13.38 3.62 28.60
CA PRO A 638 -12.09 3.87 27.99
C PRO A 638 -11.34 2.55 27.75
N ILE A 639 -10.61 2.49 26.63
CA ILE A 639 -9.79 1.35 26.26
C ILE A 639 -8.52 1.38 27.12
N PRO A 640 -8.20 0.29 27.84
CA PRO A 640 -6.99 0.24 28.65
C PRO A 640 -5.74 0.16 27.76
N GLU A 641 -4.62 0.69 28.25
CA GLU A 641 -3.38 0.86 27.50
C GLU A 641 -2.86 -0.44 26.85
N HIS A 642 -2.87 -1.56 27.58
CA HIS A 642 -2.43 -2.86 27.04
C HIS A 642 -3.29 -3.35 25.86
N ALA A 643 -4.60 -3.07 25.89
CA ALA A 643 -5.51 -3.40 24.79
C ALA A 643 -5.26 -2.45 23.61
N MET A 644 -5.03 -1.15 23.89
CA MET A 644 -4.65 -0.18 22.87
C MET A 644 -3.34 -0.56 22.17
N ALA A 645 -2.33 -1.01 22.92
CA ALA A 645 -1.06 -1.50 22.37
C ALA A 645 -1.27 -2.67 21.39
N SER A 646 -2.12 -3.63 21.79
CA SER A 646 -2.48 -4.78 20.94
C SER A 646 -3.23 -4.37 19.68
N LEU A 647 -4.16 -3.41 19.79
CA LEU A 647 -4.88 -2.83 18.65
C LEU A 647 -3.94 -2.09 17.70
N CYS A 648 -3.01 -1.28 18.22
CA CYS A 648 -2.02 -0.54 17.40
C CYS A 648 -1.12 -1.48 16.59
N ALA A 649 -0.63 -2.56 17.22
CA ALA A 649 0.17 -3.57 16.53
C ALA A 649 -0.64 -4.25 15.41
N MET A 650 -1.88 -4.65 15.71
CA MET A 650 -2.79 -5.26 14.76
C MET A 650 -3.11 -4.35 13.58
N ILE A 651 -3.43 -3.08 13.82
CA ILE A 651 -3.70 -2.09 12.77
C ILE A 651 -2.47 -1.89 11.89
N SER A 652 -1.28 -1.74 12.49
CA SER A 652 -0.04 -1.54 11.74
C SER A 652 0.25 -2.71 10.78
N THR A 653 0.13 -3.95 11.27
CA THR A 653 0.34 -5.14 10.43
C THR A 653 -0.70 -5.27 9.31
N LYS A 654 -1.97 -4.96 9.57
CA LYS A 654 -3.02 -5.07 8.54
C LYS A 654 -2.96 -3.94 7.52
N GLN A 655 -2.62 -2.72 7.94
CA GLN A 655 -2.40 -1.61 7.01
C GLN A 655 -1.22 -1.88 6.08
N GLU A 656 -0.16 -2.52 6.58
CA GLU A 656 0.96 -2.97 5.76
C GLU A 656 0.52 -3.98 4.69
N ARG A 657 -0.29 -4.97 5.06
CA ARG A 657 -0.85 -5.94 4.10
C ARG A 657 -1.78 -5.29 3.08
N ALA A 658 -2.67 -4.40 3.52
CA ALA A 658 -3.58 -3.68 2.62
C ALA A 658 -2.81 -2.85 1.59
N SER A 659 -1.72 -2.20 2.00
CA SER A 659 -0.84 -1.47 1.09
C SER A 659 -0.13 -2.39 0.10
N LEU A 660 0.43 -3.52 0.54
CA LEU A 660 1.05 -4.49 -0.37
C LEU A 660 0.04 -5.02 -1.40
N LEU A 661 -1.22 -5.22 -0.98
CA LEU A 661 -2.30 -5.63 -1.87
C LEU A 661 -2.66 -4.54 -2.89
N GLN A 662 -2.68 -3.27 -2.49
CA GLN A 662 -2.88 -2.13 -3.39
C GLN A 662 -1.76 -2.05 -4.41
N ASP A 663 -0.50 -2.08 -3.96
CA ASP A 663 0.69 -2.01 -4.81
C ASP A 663 0.70 -3.17 -5.82
N ASN A 664 0.40 -4.39 -5.37
CA ASN A 664 0.33 -5.57 -6.22
C ASN A 664 -0.83 -5.50 -7.23
N SER A 665 -1.97 -4.91 -6.86
CA SER A 665 -3.09 -4.73 -7.79
C SER A 665 -2.78 -3.69 -8.86
N VAL A 666 -2.23 -2.53 -8.46
CA VAL A 666 -1.77 -1.49 -9.41
C VAL A 666 -0.75 -2.09 -10.39
N ARG A 667 0.24 -2.83 -9.88
CA ARG A 667 1.21 -3.58 -10.67
C ARG A 667 0.57 -4.55 -11.65
N PHE A 668 -0.39 -5.35 -11.19
CA PHE A 668 -1.11 -6.29 -12.06
C PHE A 668 -1.74 -5.57 -13.25
N TRP A 669 -2.46 -4.47 -13.02
CA TRP A 669 -3.17 -3.76 -14.08
C TRP A 669 -2.26 -3.01 -15.05
N ILE A 670 -1.15 -2.45 -14.57
CA ILE A 670 -0.11 -1.85 -15.43
C ILE A 670 0.49 -2.92 -16.37
N LEU A 671 0.85 -4.08 -15.83
CA LEU A 671 1.39 -5.18 -16.64
C LEU A 671 0.35 -5.74 -17.61
N ARG A 672 -0.92 -5.79 -17.21
CA ARG A 672 -2.02 -6.18 -18.09
C ARG A 672 -2.18 -5.20 -19.25
N TYR A 673 -2.10 -3.91 -18.98
CA TYR A 673 -2.12 -2.87 -20.00
C TYR A 673 -0.97 -3.04 -21.02
N LEU A 674 0.26 -3.28 -20.54
CA LEU A 674 1.39 -3.58 -21.42
C LEU A 674 1.17 -4.84 -22.28
N GLU A 675 0.63 -5.91 -21.69
CA GLU A 675 0.30 -7.14 -22.41
C GLU A 675 -0.74 -6.90 -23.51
N ASP A 676 -1.76 -6.08 -23.24
CA ASP A 676 -2.80 -5.72 -24.20
C ASP A 676 -2.25 -4.85 -25.36
N LEU A 677 -1.35 -3.91 -25.06
CA LEU A 677 -0.65 -3.11 -26.06
C LEU A 677 0.23 -3.95 -27.00
N GLU A 678 1.01 -4.87 -26.46
CA GLU A 678 1.84 -5.79 -27.25
C GLU A 678 0.97 -6.67 -28.16
N ARG A 679 -0.16 -7.17 -27.63
CA ARG A 679 -1.11 -7.98 -28.41
C ARG A 679 -1.76 -7.17 -29.54
N ALA A 680 -2.15 -5.92 -29.28
CA ALA A 680 -2.72 -5.03 -30.27
C ALA A 680 -1.71 -4.71 -31.40
N SER A 681 -0.45 -4.43 -31.04
CA SER A 681 0.63 -4.20 -32.00
C SER A 681 0.87 -5.43 -32.90
N ALA A 682 0.92 -6.63 -32.33
CA ALA A 682 1.07 -7.87 -33.07
C ALA A 682 -0.09 -8.13 -34.05
N ASN A 683 -1.34 -7.86 -33.62
CA ASN A 683 -2.53 -8.01 -34.46
C ASN A 683 -2.54 -6.99 -35.62
N ALA A 684 -2.16 -5.74 -35.37
CA ALA A 684 -2.06 -4.72 -36.40
C ALA A 684 -1.00 -5.08 -37.46
N ALA A 685 0.16 -5.59 -37.03
CA ALA A 685 1.21 -6.09 -37.91
C ALA A 685 0.73 -7.27 -38.77
N ALA A 686 0.01 -8.24 -38.17
CA ALA A 686 -0.57 -9.37 -38.91
C ALA A 686 -1.60 -8.90 -39.95
N ALA A 687 -2.44 -7.91 -39.63
CA ALA A 687 -3.42 -7.34 -40.55
C ALA A 687 -2.77 -6.50 -41.68
N ALA A 688 -1.62 -5.87 -41.43
CA ALA A 688 -0.85 -5.18 -42.45
C ALA A 688 -0.18 -6.17 -43.43
N ALA A 689 0.44 -7.23 -42.90
CA ALA A 689 1.03 -8.30 -43.70
C ALA A 689 0.00 -9.00 -44.60
N ALA A 690 -1.22 -9.22 -44.10
CA ALA A 690 -2.32 -9.79 -44.87
C ALA A 690 -2.81 -8.89 -46.04
N ARG A 691 -2.53 -7.58 -46.01
CA ARG A 691 -2.93 -6.62 -47.05
C ARG A 691 -1.91 -6.44 -48.17
N GLY A 692 -0.88 -7.29 -48.25
CA GLY A 692 0.02 -7.37 -49.40
C GLY A 692 1.06 -6.24 -49.52
N GLY A 693 1.32 -5.51 -48.43
CA GLY A 693 2.44 -4.57 -48.39
C GLY A 693 3.78 -5.31 -48.47
N SER A 694 4.52 -5.13 -49.56
CA SER A 694 5.80 -5.78 -49.82
C SER A 694 7.01 -5.07 -49.21
N ASP A 695 6.83 -4.24 -48.19
CA ASP A 695 7.94 -3.83 -47.30
C ASP A 695 8.09 -4.89 -46.20
N GLY A 696 8.56 -6.05 -46.65
CA GLY A 696 8.98 -7.14 -45.78
C GLY A 696 10.38 -6.90 -45.24
N ASP A 697 10.58 -5.86 -44.42
CA ASP A 697 11.64 -5.84 -43.42
C ASP A 697 11.43 -4.65 -42.46
N THR A 698 11.54 -4.89 -41.15
CA THR A 698 11.40 -3.92 -40.03
C THR A 698 10.01 -3.45 -39.58
N HIS A 699 9.05 -4.37 -39.39
CA HIS A 699 8.03 -4.10 -38.35
C HIS A 699 8.65 -4.31 -36.97
N HIS A 700 9.29 -3.26 -36.45
CA HIS A 700 9.83 -3.23 -35.10
C HIS A 700 8.71 -3.51 -34.10
N LYS A 701 8.83 -4.64 -33.39
CA LYS A 701 8.20 -4.83 -32.08
C LYS A 701 8.41 -3.54 -31.29
N LYS A 702 7.37 -3.06 -30.63
CA LYS A 702 7.37 -1.76 -29.95
C LYS A 702 8.60 -1.65 -29.05
N THR A 703 9.40 -0.60 -29.28
CA THR A 703 10.51 -0.24 -28.42
C THR A 703 10.02 0.77 -27.38
N TYR A 704 10.56 0.63 -26.18
CA TYR A 704 10.25 1.43 -25.01
C TYR A 704 11.51 2.19 -24.63
N LEU A 705 11.37 3.47 -24.34
CA LEU A 705 12.48 4.23 -23.79
C LEU A 705 12.57 3.94 -22.29
N CYS A 706 13.79 3.81 -21.81
CA CYS A 706 14.06 3.29 -20.48
C CYS A 706 15.20 4.09 -19.84
N LEU A 707 15.06 4.44 -18.57
CA LEU A 707 16.01 5.31 -17.87
C LEU A 707 16.74 4.52 -16.80
N VAL A 708 18.07 4.62 -16.78
CA VAL A 708 18.91 3.86 -15.85
C VAL A 708 19.10 4.63 -14.55
N GLY A 709 18.63 4.05 -13.45
CA GLY A 709 18.78 4.54 -12.09
C GLY A 709 20.13 4.22 -11.45
N GLU A 710 20.17 4.45 -10.13
CA GLU A 710 21.34 4.24 -9.27
C GLU A 710 21.72 2.77 -9.17
N THR A 711 22.98 2.51 -8.86
CA THR A 711 23.43 1.16 -8.53
C THR A 711 22.81 0.72 -7.20
N ARG A 712 22.20 -0.47 -7.14
CA ARG A 712 21.68 -1.03 -5.89
C ARG A 712 22.64 -2.02 -5.23
N ARG A 713 23.33 -2.82 -6.03
CA ARG A 713 24.12 -3.97 -5.55
C ARG A 713 25.32 -4.26 -6.44
N VAL A 714 26.33 -4.87 -5.86
CA VAL A 714 27.46 -5.49 -6.56
C VAL A 714 27.15 -6.97 -6.75
N VAL A 715 27.19 -7.45 -7.99
CA VAL A 715 26.93 -8.86 -8.36
C VAL A 715 28.21 -9.68 -8.38
N ALA A 716 29.33 -9.08 -8.77
CA ALA A 716 30.62 -9.75 -8.85
C ALA A 716 31.78 -8.80 -8.55
N ALA A 717 32.78 -9.30 -7.84
CA ALA A 717 34.03 -8.60 -7.55
C ALA A 717 35.10 -8.94 -8.61
N PRO A 718 36.09 -8.06 -8.84
CA PRO A 718 37.18 -8.33 -9.77
C PRO A 718 37.97 -9.57 -9.33
N ALA A 719 38.16 -10.51 -10.26
CA ALA A 719 39.03 -11.67 -10.06
C ALA A 719 40.48 -11.25 -10.30
N TYR A 720 41.38 -11.63 -9.40
CA TYR A 720 42.81 -11.35 -9.53
C TYR A 720 43.59 -12.66 -9.63
N SER A 721 44.40 -12.82 -10.68
CA SER A 721 45.48 -13.81 -10.70
C SER A 721 46.80 -13.19 -10.26
N ARG A 722 47.63 -13.99 -9.59
CA ARG A 722 49.03 -13.62 -9.38
C ARG A 722 49.75 -13.67 -10.72
N PHE A 723 50.70 -12.76 -10.98
CA PHE A 723 51.66 -13.03 -12.06
C PHE A 723 52.19 -14.45 -11.88
N ALA A 724 52.09 -15.27 -12.92
CA ALA A 724 52.70 -16.59 -12.93
C ALA A 724 54.21 -16.36 -12.82
N CYS A 725 54.75 -16.44 -11.60
CA CYS A 725 56.17 -16.47 -11.37
C CYS A 725 56.67 -17.73 -12.09
N SER A 726 57.57 -17.56 -13.05
CA SER A 726 58.14 -18.72 -13.75
C SER A 726 58.79 -19.66 -12.72
N SER A 727 58.80 -20.97 -12.99
CA SER A 727 59.40 -21.94 -12.05
C SER A 727 60.87 -21.62 -11.73
N ALA A 728 61.55 -20.94 -12.65
CA ALA A 728 62.91 -20.44 -12.49
C ALA A 728 63.02 -19.30 -11.46
N GLU A 729 62.12 -18.32 -11.50
CA GLU A 729 62.10 -17.19 -10.55
C GLU A 729 61.71 -17.65 -9.14
N MET A 730 60.77 -18.59 -9.05
CA MET A 730 60.37 -19.18 -7.76
C MET A 730 61.51 -19.98 -7.12
N SER A 731 62.32 -20.68 -7.93
CA SER A 731 63.51 -21.40 -7.47
C SER A 731 64.63 -20.46 -7.01
N GLN A 732 64.76 -19.28 -7.63
CA GLN A 732 65.71 -18.25 -7.17
C GLN A 732 65.29 -17.62 -5.83
N LEU A 733 64.00 -17.33 -5.65
CA LEU A 733 63.50 -16.80 -4.37
C LEU A 733 63.65 -17.79 -3.22
N LEU A 734 63.45 -19.09 -3.47
CA LEU A 734 63.58 -20.15 -2.48
C LEU A 734 65.05 -20.53 -2.15
N SER A 735 66.00 -20.11 -2.99
CA SER A 735 67.44 -20.35 -2.75
C SER A 735 68.13 -19.21 -2.00
N LEU A 736 67.41 -18.13 -1.67
CA LEU A 736 67.91 -17.08 -0.80
C LEU A 736 68.01 -17.60 0.65
N PRO A 737 69.19 -17.52 1.31
CA PRO A 737 69.35 -18.02 2.66
C PRO A 737 68.48 -17.22 3.64
N LEU A 738 67.62 -17.92 4.41
CA LEU A 738 66.96 -17.33 5.58
C LEU A 738 68.01 -16.99 6.63
N ALA A 739 68.39 -15.72 6.71
CA ALA A 739 69.26 -15.24 7.78
C ALA A 739 68.53 -15.37 9.13
N ALA A 740 69.13 -16.10 10.07
CA ALA A 740 68.66 -16.21 11.44
C ALA A 740 68.67 -14.82 12.12
N PRO A 741 67.70 -14.53 13.01
CA PRO A 741 67.61 -13.22 13.64
C PRO A 741 68.75 -13.04 14.65
N SER A 742 69.76 -12.25 14.31
CA SER A 742 70.79 -11.84 15.26
C SER A 742 70.22 -10.74 16.17
N THR A 743 69.96 -11.11 17.42
CA THR A 743 69.68 -10.20 18.53
C THR A 743 70.94 -9.41 18.90
N THR A 744 71.02 -8.14 18.49
CA THR A 744 71.64 -7.06 19.30
C THR A 744 71.43 -5.69 18.65
N SER A 745 71.06 -4.74 19.50
CA SER A 745 70.99 -3.29 19.26
C SER A 745 72.31 -2.71 18.73
N SER A 746 72.27 -2.00 17.60
CA SER A 746 72.80 -0.62 17.44
C SER A 746 72.83 -0.18 15.98
N THR A 747 72.20 0.97 15.70
CA THR A 747 72.56 1.99 14.69
C THR A 747 73.42 1.58 13.48
N VAL A 748 72.80 1.35 12.30
CA VAL A 748 73.49 1.47 11.00
C VAL A 748 72.55 2.03 9.92
N ARG A 749 73.14 2.97 9.16
CA ARG A 749 72.76 3.60 7.88
C ARG A 749 71.78 2.81 6.99
N ARG A 750 70.85 3.55 6.37
CA ARG A 750 70.08 3.15 5.17
C ARG A 750 71.04 2.58 4.11
N PRO A 751 70.94 1.30 3.72
CA PRO A 751 71.49 0.83 2.46
C PRO A 751 70.57 1.31 1.33
N ALA A 752 71.20 1.84 0.28
CA ALA A 752 70.53 2.24 -0.95
C ALA A 752 69.84 1.04 -1.62
N SER A 753 68.61 1.28 -2.08
CA SER A 753 67.92 0.60 -3.19
C SER A 753 68.16 -0.91 -3.33
N LEU A 754 67.47 -1.71 -2.52
CA LEU A 754 66.87 -2.94 -3.01
C LEU A 754 65.45 -2.56 -3.46
N GLN A 755 65.26 -2.40 -4.77
CA GLN A 755 63.91 -2.36 -5.35
C GLN A 755 63.21 -3.65 -4.93
N MET A 756 62.23 -3.53 -4.02
CA MET A 756 61.25 -4.59 -3.78
C MET A 756 60.31 -4.69 -4.99
N ASP A 757 60.83 -5.18 -6.12
CA ASP A 757 60.01 -5.73 -7.20
C ASP A 757 59.59 -7.19 -6.93
N ALA A 758 59.84 -7.68 -5.71
CA ALA A 758 59.43 -9.01 -5.22
C ALA A 758 58.05 -9.03 -4.53
N VAL A 759 57.20 -8.03 -4.78
CA VAL A 759 55.76 -8.15 -4.45
C VAL A 759 55.11 -8.74 -5.68
N ALA A 760 54.59 -9.97 -5.56
CA ALA A 760 53.74 -10.58 -6.58
C ALA A 760 52.68 -9.56 -7.01
N ARG A 761 52.87 -8.94 -8.19
CA ARG A 761 51.88 -8.04 -8.72
C ARG A 761 50.64 -8.90 -9.05
N TRP A 762 49.46 -8.36 -8.86
CA TRP A 762 48.22 -9.06 -9.19
C TRP A 762 47.75 -8.55 -10.54
N ARG A 763 47.40 -9.47 -11.45
CA ARG A 763 46.74 -9.15 -12.71
C ARG A 763 45.25 -9.37 -12.51
N GLN A 764 44.47 -8.32 -12.74
CA GLN A 764 43.02 -8.43 -12.77
C GLN A 764 42.59 -9.20 -14.03
N GLU A 765 41.80 -10.25 -13.88
CA GLU A 765 41.36 -11.14 -14.96
C GLU A 765 40.06 -10.68 -15.62
N THR A 766 39.16 -10.08 -14.84
CA THR A 766 37.86 -9.58 -15.27
C THR A 766 37.78 -8.07 -15.02
N PRO A 767 37.01 -7.29 -15.79
CA PRO A 767 36.86 -5.84 -15.54
C PRO A 767 36.45 -5.52 -14.09
N GLU A 768 36.54 -4.25 -13.69
CA GLU A 768 36.06 -3.77 -12.39
C GLU A 768 34.61 -4.20 -12.13
N PHE A 769 34.24 -4.23 -10.85
CA PHE A 769 32.98 -4.73 -10.29
C PHE A 769 31.78 -4.71 -11.24
N THR A 770 31.01 -5.80 -11.26
CA THR A 770 29.73 -5.87 -11.98
C THR A 770 28.61 -5.38 -11.08
N TYR A 771 27.85 -4.40 -11.55
CA TYR A 771 26.82 -3.71 -10.80
C TYR A 771 25.41 -4.04 -11.28
N VAL A 772 24.42 -3.90 -10.40
CA VAL A 772 23.00 -3.93 -10.74
C VAL A 772 22.37 -2.58 -10.51
N SER A 773 21.79 -2.02 -11.57
CA SER A 773 21.04 -0.76 -11.51
C SER A 773 19.59 -0.97 -11.94
N ASP A 774 18.74 -0.02 -11.54
CA ASP A 774 17.32 -0.01 -11.88
C ASP A 774 17.09 0.54 -13.29
N VAL A 775 16.09 0.03 -13.98
CA VAL A 775 15.57 0.58 -15.22
C VAL A 775 14.12 1.01 -15.00
N TYR A 776 13.83 2.26 -15.34
CA TYR A 776 12.50 2.85 -15.31
C TYR A 776 11.92 2.90 -16.72
N ILE A 777 10.65 2.53 -16.88
CA ILE A 777 9.90 2.73 -18.14
C ILE A 777 8.97 3.92 -17.91
N PRO A 778 9.26 5.11 -18.46
CA PRO A 778 8.46 6.30 -18.24
C PRO A 778 7.00 6.12 -18.67
N GLU A 779 6.74 5.37 -19.76
CA GLU A 779 5.40 5.15 -20.32
C GLU A 779 4.44 4.35 -19.42
N VAL A 780 4.91 3.76 -18.32
CA VAL A 780 4.06 3.03 -17.36
C VAL A 780 4.17 3.54 -15.93
N GLN A 781 4.89 4.64 -15.75
CA GLN A 781 5.10 5.33 -14.48
C GLN A 781 5.66 4.45 -13.35
N LEU A 782 6.13 5.13 -12.30
CA LEU A 782 6.92 4.57 -11.20
C LEU A 782 6.17 3.50 -10.39
N ALA A 783 6.36 2.23 -10.75
CA ALA A 783 6.21 1.13 -9.78
C ALA A 783 7.17 -0.05 -10.01
N HIS A 784 7.96 -0.03 -11.10
CA HIS A 784 8.69 -1.21 -11.54
C HIS A 784 10.13 -0.83 -11.89
N THR A 785 11.00 -0.83 -10.88
CA THR A 785 12.44 -0.85 -11.13
C THR A 785 12.81 -2.24 -11.63
N ILE A 786 13.30 -2.33 -12.86
CA ILE A 786 13.81 -3.58 -13.43
C ILE A 786 15.33 -3.60 -13.27
N THR A 787 15.87 -4.67 -12.70
CA THR A 787 17.32 -4.78 -12.49
C THR A 787 18.03 -5.24 -13.78
N HIS A 788 19.11 -4.58 -14.19
CA HIS A 788 20.01 -5.06 -15.24
C HIS A 788 21.44 -5.28 -14.70
N HIS A 789 22.28 -6.03 -15.44
CA HIS A 789 23.67 -6.36 -15.05
C HIS A 789 24.69 -6.12 -16.17
N ARG A 790 24.31 -5.35 -17.20
CA ARG A 790 25.15 -5.01 -18.35
C ARG A 790 26.21 -3.96 -17.97
N ASN A 791 27.48 -4.28 -18.18
CA ASN A 791 28.62 -3.41 -17.87
C ASN A 791 28.72 -2.18 -18.77
N ASP A 792 28.11 -2.21 -19.96
CA ASP A 792 28.10 -1.10 -20.92
C ASP A 792 26.98 -0.07 -20.67
N VAL A 793 26.10 -0.35 -19.71
CA VAL A 793 24.98 0.50 -19.34
C VAL A 793 25.36 1.34 -18.11
N LEU A 794 25.43 2.64 -18.28
CA LEU A 794 25.84 3.60 -17.26
C LEU A 794 24.64 4.19 -16.51
N VAL A 795 24.85 4.59 -15.25
CA VAL A 795 23.84 5.33 -14.47
C VAL A 795 23.53 6.66 -15.18
N GLY A 796 22.24 6.92 -15.40
CA GLY A 796 21.73 8.07 -16.16
C GLY A 796 21.65 7.84 -17.68
N ALA A 797 21.97 6.66 -18.20
CA ALA A 797 21.81 6.37 -19.63
C ALA A 797 20.34 6.18 -20.03
N VAL A 798 20.04 6.47 -21.30
CA VAL A 798 18.76 6.14 -21.93
C VAL A 798 18.92 4.83 -22.71
N LEU A 799 18.01 3.90 -22.49
CA LEU A 799 17.96 2.60 -23.14
C LEU A 799 16.75 2.54 -24.07
N GLU A 800 16.93 1.89 -25.21
CA GLU A 800 15.80 1.37 -25.98
C GLU A 800 15.66 -0.10 -25.68
N CYS A 801 14.55 -0.43 -25.06
CA CYS A 801 14.22 -1.75 -24.61
C CYS A 801 13.04 -2.30 -25.41
N ARG A 802 13.01 -3.61 -25.56
CA ARG A 802 11.86 -4.34 -26.11
C ARG A 802 11.33 -5.30 -25.07
N ILE A 803 10.02 -5.32 -24.89
CA ILE A 803 9.38 -6.31 -24.02
C ILE A 803 9.55 -7.71 -24.62
N THR A 804 10.09 -8.64 -23.84
CA THR A 804 10.23 -10.06 -24.22
C THR A 804 9.18 -10.94 -23.55
N ARG A 805 8.75 -10.57 -22.34
CA ARG A 805 7.78 -11.33 -21.56
C ARG A 805 7.04 -10.42 -20.59
N VAL A 806 5.72 -10.61 -20.51
CA VAL A 806 4.86 -9.98 -19.49
C VAL A 806 4.00 -11.06 -18.86
N GLN A 807 3.95 -11.10 -17.53
CA GLN A 807 3.08 -12.00 -16.78
C GLN A 807 2.41 -11.22 -15.66
N PRO A 808 1.22 -10.63 -15.92
CA PRO A 808 0.56 -9.74 -14.96
C PRO A 808 0.33 -10.40 -13.60
N THR A 809 -0.17 -11.63 -13.58
CA THR A 809 -0.50 -12.38 -12.35
C THR A 809 0.71 -12.63 -11.46
N GLN A 810 1.86 -12.93 -12.04
CA GLN A 810 3.11 -13.18 -11.31
C GLN A 810 3.90 -11.88 -11.06
N GLY A 811 3.41 -10.74 -11.56
CA GLY A 811 4.14 -9.47 -11.51
C GLY A 811 5.42 -9.44 -12.35
N VAL A 812 5.60 -10.32 -13.35
CA VAL A 812 6.85 -10.43 -14.10
C VAL A 812 6.84 -9.56 -15.36
N LEU A 813 7.92 -8.81 -15.57
CA LEU A 813 8.22 -8.06 -16.78
C LEU A 813 9.68 -8.30 -17.15
N GLU A 814 9.93 -8.77 -18.36
CA GLU A 814 11.27 -8.96 -18.91
C GLU A 814 11.46 -8.07 -20.15
N LEU A 815 12.61 -7.41 -20.21
CA LEU A 815 13.02 -6.54 -21.30
C LEU A 815 14.34 -7.03 -21.91
N ALA A 816 14.47 -6.91 -23.23
CA ALA A 816 15.73 -6.99 -23.95
C ALA A 816 16.20 -5.58 -24.31
N ILE A 817 17.45 -5.24 -23.99
CA ILE A 817 18.07 -3.96 -24.37
C ILE A 817 18.53 -4.08 -25.81
N GLU A 818 17.87 -3.36 -26.72
CA GLU A 818 18.18 -3.33 -28.15
C GLU A 818 19.28 -2.31 -28.45
N ARG A 819 19.20 -1.12 -27.83
CA ARG A 819 20.17 -0.03 -28.01
C ARG A 819 20.45 0.70 -26.70
N VAL A 820 21.71 1.06 -26.49
CA VAL A 820 22.14 1.96 -25.41
C VAL A 820 22.45 3.31 -26.05
N LEU A 821 21.81 4.37 -25.58
CA LEU A 821 22.00 5.73 -26.06
C LEU A 821 22.92 6.47 -25.07
N PRO A 822 24.23 6.63 -25.36
CA PRO A 822 25.13 7.31 -24.45
C PRO A 822 24.93 8.83 -24.50
N GLY A 823 24.69 9.45 -23.34
CA GLY A 823 25.00 10.86 -23.08
C GLY A 823 24.28 11.92 -23.92
N GLY A 824 22.95 11.98 -23.84
CA GLY A 824 22.17 13.12 -24.34
C GLY A 824 21.21 13.67 -23.28
N ASP A 825 20.94 14.97 -23.33
CA ASP A 825 19.94 15.66 -22.50
C ASP A 825 18.61 14.89 -22.58
N GLU A 826 17.96 14.60 -21.45
CA GLU A 826 16.63 13.97 -21.44
C GLU A 826 15.66 14.74 -22.35
N ARG A 827 15.82 16.08 -22.47
CA ARG A 827 15.05 16.96 -23.37
C ARG A 827 15.19 16.64 -24.85
N HIS A 828 16.32 16.10 -25.30
CA HIS A 828 16.47 15.66 -26.71
C HIS A 828 15.59 14.44 -27.00
N TYR A 829 15.37 13.60 -25.99
CA TYR A 829 14.51 12.44 -26.04
C TYR A 829 13.11 12.76 -25.51
N GLU A 830 12.88 13.99 -25.02
CA GLU A 830 11.60 14.40 -24.46
C GLU A 830 10.49 14.44 -25.50
N ARG A 831 10.83 14.66 -26.77
CA ARG A 831 9.86 14.51 -27.86
C ARG A 831 9.57 13.06 -28.22
N LEU A 832 10.47 12.13 -27.91
CA LEU A 832 10.31 10.71 -28.25
C LEU A 832 9.39 10.00 -27.26
N TRP A 833 9.56 10.24 -25.96
CA TRP A 833 8.66 9.69 -24.94
C TRP A 833 7.32 10.47 -24.81
N MET A 834 7.28 11.81 -25.00
CA MET A 834 6.05 12.62 -25.14
C MET A 834 5.47 12.53 -26.57
N GLY A 835 6.03 11.67 -27.42
CA GLY A 835 5.37 11.17 -28.63
C GLY A 835 4.81 9.76 -28.44
N GLY A 836 5.02 9.15 -27.27
CA GLY A 836 4.54 7.82 -26.89
C GLY A 836 3.03 7.79 -26.66
N VAL A 837 2.49 6.59 -26.42
CA VAL A 837 1.04 6.36 -26.34
C VAL A 837 0.37 7.14 -25.20
N VAL A 838 1.07 7.40 -24.09
CA VAL A 838 0.52 8.19 -22.96
C VAL A 838 0.33 9.66 -23.35
N SER A 839 1.31 10.25 -24.04
CA SER A 839 1.21 11.61 -24.58
C SER A 839 0.26 11.78 -25.77
N GLN A 840 -0.12 10.70 -26.45
CA GLN A 840 -1.23 10.74 -27.43
C GLN A 840 -2.61 10.73 -26.77
N LEU A 841 -2.70 10.61 -25.44
CA LEU A 841 -3.94 10.75 -24.68
C LEU A 841 -4.11 12.15 -24.06
N ASP A 842 -3.04 12.98 -24.06
CA ASP A 842 -3.08 14.40 -23.67
C ASP A 842 -3.38 15.35 -24.84
N ALA A 843 -3.45 14.84 -26.08
CA ALA A 843 -3.84 15.56 -27.29
C ALA A 843 -5.16 15.02 -27.85
#